data_AF-A0A953MP99-F1
#
_entry.id   AF-A0A953MP99-F1
#
_cell.length_a   1.000
_cell.length_b   1.000
_cell.length_c   1.000
_cell.angle_alpha   90.00
_cell.angle_beta   90.00
_cell.angle_gamma   90.00
#
_symmetry.space_group_name_H-M   'P 1'
#
loop_
_entity.id
_entity.type
_entity.pdbx_description
1 polymer ?
#
loop_
_entity_poly.entity_id
_entity_poly.type
_entity_poly.pdbx_seq_one_letter_code
_entity_poly.pdbx_strand_id
1 'polypeptide(L)'
;MSDKLYCYPIEKLFSWILNEEKQGTIFGYSKNLFFNPDESDLYKIKRYEQSLENPLGVAAGPHTQMSQNIILSWLFGARYIELKTVQVLDDIEVTKPCIDMGDEGYNCEWSQELKITESFDEYLNAWIIIHLLKDKFGWGKKENGFIFNLSAGYDLKGIKSEKVQWFFNKMNDASDEIAIKLEQLYKIYPRVKDIKIPSMLSNNITLSTMHGCPPDEIENIAKYLIEERKLHTAVKLNPTLLGPEMLRNILNDKLGFKIAVPDAAFEHDLKYDDAIGLITRLEKHAALNNVEFGIKLTNTLEALNPDKFLPKKEKMVYMSGRALHPISVNLAAKLQNQFNGTLDISFSAGADTYNFSSIIKCGIKPVTICSDILKPGGYSRMPQYLQFLQSEITKSGSKNIDEFIQHNTGGTGVAAAALHNLNAYAEEVLHSDRYQKHHLKNDSIKTMRELTPQDCVQAPCVETCAIKQDVPEYMYHTANGDFDKAYKSILEDNPLPNTTGMVCDHLCQTKCTRMNIDNSLLIREIKRFVSEKESANFITKNILSTQKKAAIIGAGPSGLSAAYFLALAGFEVEVFESKSFAGGMASGAIPVFRINLDAVRQDVKNIASLGVKFNYEYSIDETCFKKIVDDFDFVYIAIGAQKGKQLNIEGENLENIFDQLKFLADTLNGNISAIGKNIAIIGGGNSAMDAARTAKRLAGKDGIVKVIYRRTINQMPADKEEIEALLNENIELVELTAPLKITRVGNALSLNCIKMKLREADKSGRPRPVQVPGSEFTMEFDSIITAIGQDVNLSFFPEKELKINTKTFETTIPNVYAGGDAVRGADSLINAIADGKKAAEQIISKASGSGVAKTNKSNKINLFDFQTKISKRVYGKDIPSIPLSKRTGFDLVHPLLKDEDAIKEAARCLYCDEICNICVTVCPNIANLYFEMEPVSIKYPVVSLSGNKWETTGQKEFSVTQHYQIFNIKDFCNECGNCDTFCPTAGAPYKVKPRFCLTKTAFENEDNVFFFENKKLLLKQYGTVHSIDIKDDNIKYKRNDLSVTFDENFDLIKIAGQNESTTVIDLKIAVEMYFYFLKLSGHPLFTQV
;
A
#
# COMPACT_ATOMS: atom_id res chain seq x y z
N MET A 1 -23.00 -4.01 -14.66
CA MET A 1 -22.09 -4.86 -13.87
C MET A 1 -22.73 -5.05 -12.53
N SER A 2 -22.99 -6.29 -12.13
CA SER A 2 -23.51 -6.62 -10.80
C SER A 2 -22.37 -7.02 -9.87
N ASP A 3 -22.60 -6.90 -8.57
CA ASP A 3 -21.71 -7.36 -7.50
C ASP A 3 -22.04 -8.78 -7.03
N LYS A 4 -22.86 -9.52 -7.80
CA LYS A 4 -23.27 -10.89 -7.45
C LYS A 4 -22.14 -11.91 -7.58
N LEU A 5 -22.12 -12.84 -6.65
CA LEU A 5 -21.30 -14.04 -6.65
C LEU A 5 -22.04 -15.19 -7.33
N TYR A 6 -21.27 -16.10 -7.93
CA TYR A 6 -21.79 -17.31 -8.57
C TYR A 6 -20.94 -18.51 -8.12
N CYS A 7 -21.60 -19.56 -7.62
CA CYS A 7 -20.95 -20.78 -7.15
C CYS A 7 -20.26 -21.54 -8.29
N TYR A 8 -19.16 -22.22 -7.97
CA TYR A 8 -18.40 -23.02 -8.93
C TYR A 8 -18.56 -24.53 -8.65
N PRO A 9 -18.91 -25.36 -9.64
CA PRO A 9 -19.13 -26.80 -9.41
C PRO A 9 -17.91 -27.49 -8.80
N ILE A 10 -18.15 -28.37 -7.82
CA ILE A 10 -17.10 -29.07 -7.05
C ILE A 10 -16.10 -29.82 -7.93
N GLU A 11 -16.59 -30.49 -8.97
CA GLU A 11 -15.79 -31.24 -9.94
C GLU A 11 -14.81 -30.35 -10.72
N LYS A 12 -15.26 -29.13 -11.06
CA LYS A 12 -14.41 -28.13 -11.71
C LYS A 12 -13.44 -27.48 -10.75
N LEU A 13 -13.89 -27.15 -9.54
CA LEU A 13 -13.04 -26.60 -8.48
C LEU A 13 -11.91 -27.57 -8.13
N PHE A 14 -12.23 -28.85 -7.92
CA PHE A 14 -11.23 -29.85 -7.57
C PHE A 14 -10.29 -30.18 -8.74
N SER A 15 -10.80 -30.22 -9.96
CA SER A 15 -9.95 -30.39 -11.16
C SER A 15 -8.98 -29.22 -11.35
N TRP A 16 -9.43 -27.98 -11.10
CA TRP A 16 -8.55 -26.82 -11.08
C TRP A 16 -7.42 -26.99 -10.07
N ILE A 17 -7.75 -27.36 -8.83
CA ILE A 17 -6.76 -27.63 -7.77
C ILE A 17 -5.77 -28.71 -8.20
N LEU A 18 -6.24 -29.86 -8.68
CA LEU A 18 -5.36 -30.98 -9.06
C LEU A 18 -4.46 -30.67 -10.26
N ASN A 19 -4.93 -29.84 -11.19
CA ASN A 19 -4.14 -29.45 -12.36
C ASN A 19 -3.00 -28.50 -11.97
N GLU A 20 -3.27 -27.50 -11.14
CA GLU A 20 -2.21 -26.62 -10.63
C GLU A 20 -1.27 -27.36 -9.66
N GLU A 21 -1.79 -28.28 -8.85
CA GLU A 21 -1.00 -29.00 -7.86
C GLU A 21 0.14 -29.79 -8.50
N LYS A 22 -0.11 -30.37 -9.68
CA LYS A 22 0.90 -31.05 -10.52
C LYS A 22 2.02 -30.11 -10.99
N GLN A 23 1.73 -28.81 -11.11
CA GLN A 23 2.67 -27.76 -11.49
C GLN A 23 3.35 -27.13 -10.26
N GLY A 24 3.05 -27.59 -9.05
CA GLY A 24 3.65 -27.09 -7.81
C GLY A 24 2.90 -25.91 -7.18
N THR A 25 1.70 -25.57 -7.66
CA THR A 25 0.89 -24.45 -7.15
C THR A 25 -0.54 -24.88 -6.81
N ILE A 26 -1.27 -24.11 -5.99
CA ILE A 26 -2.73 -24.22 -5.85
C ILE A 26 -3.30 -22.80 -5.73
N PHE A 27 -4.29 -22.49 -6.56
CA PHE A 27 -4.85 -21.15 -6.75
C PHE A 27 -3.78 -20.09 -7.06
N GLY A 28 -2.78 -20.47 -7.85
CA GLY A 28 -1.64 -19.64 -8.22
C GLY A 28 -0.59 -19.42 -7.12
N TYR A 29 -0.73 -20.03 -5.94
CA TYR A 29 0.27 -19.97 -4.86
C TYR A 29 1.17 -21.20 -4.86
N SER A 30 2.48 -21.00 -4.67
CA SER A 30 3.42 -22.11 -4.51
C SER A 30 3.10 -22.97 -3.29
N LYS A 31 3.08 -24.29 -3.48
CA LYS A 31 2.88 -25.28 -2.40
C LYS A 31 3.93 -25.18 -1.30
N ASN A 32 5.13 -24.70 -1.62
CA ASN A 32 6.21 -24.54 -0.65
C ASN A 32 5.92 -23.46 0.41
N LEU A 33 4.88 -22.65 0.22
CA LEU A 33 4.42 -21.66 1.20
C LEU A 33 3.30 -22.19 2.11
N PHE A 34 2.73 -23.35 1.82
CA PHE A 34 1.64 -23.90 2.60
C PHE A 34 2.11 -24.36 3.98
N PHE A 35 1.21 -24.26 4.95
CA PHE A 35 1.45 -24.81 6.27
C PHE A 35 1.41 -26.34 6.17
N ASN A 36 2.47 -26.99 6.66
CA ASN A 36 2.56 -28.45 6.73
C ASN A 36 2.49 -28.85 8.21
N PRO A 37 1.41 -29.51 8.67
CA PRO A 37 1.29 -29.92 10.08
C PRO A 37 2.34 -30.96 10.43
N ASP A 38 2.95 -30.82 11.60
CA ASP A 38 3.98 -31.73 12.11
C ASP A 38 3.54 -32.39 13.43
N GLU A 39 3.94 -33.64 13.68
CA GLU A 39 3.62 -34.30 14.94
C GLU A 39 4.27 -33.60 16.15
N SER A 40 5.41 -32.95 15.95
CA SER A 40 6.20 -32.20 16.94
C SER A 40 5.74 -30.76 17.20
N ASP A 41 4.72 -30.26 16.48
CA ASP A 41 4.17 -28.92 16.71
C ASP A 41 3.74 -28.73 18.17
N LEU A 42 4.30 -27.71 18.85
CA LEU A 42 4.12 -27.48 20.29
C LEU A 42 2.85 -26.70 20.65
N TYR A 43 2.06 -26.32 19.65
CA TYR A 43 0.92 -25.41 19.77
C TYR A 43 -0.43 -26.06 19.48
N LYS A 44 -0.50 -27.39 19.47
CA LYS A 44 -1.78 -28.13 19.34
C LYS A 44 -2.69 -27.82 20.52
N ILE A 45 -3.99 -27.66 20.24
CA ILE A 45 -5.01 -27.41 21.27
C ILE A 45 -6.20 -28.35 21.10
N LYS A 46 -7.04 -28.45 22.12
CA LYS A 46 -8.37 -29.06 22.02
C LYS A 46 -9.45 -28.00 22.13
N ARG A 47 -10.54 -28.17 21.39
CA ARG A 47 -11.72 -27.29 21.41
C ARG A 47 -12.96 -28.12 21.07
N TYR A 48 -14.03 -28.02 21.87
CA TYR A 48 -15.28 -28.77 21.62
C TYR A 48 -15.02 -30.28 21.49
N GLU A 49 -14.18 -30.80 22.38
CA GLU A 49 -13.66 -32.18 22.37
C GLU A 49 -12.87 -32.60 21.10
N GLN A 50 -12.64 -31.68 20.17
CA GLN A 50 -11.92 -31.91 18.91
C GLN A 50 -10.49 -31.38 19.00
N SER A 51 -9.57 -32.10 18.36
CA SER A 51 -8.18 -31.70 18.23
C SER A 51 -7.99 -30.69 17.11
N LEU A 52 -7.28 -29.60 17.39
CA LEU A 52 -6.85 -28.60 16.43
C LEU A 52 -5.33 -28.65 16.30
N GLU A 53 -4.85 -28.72 15.06
CA GLU A 53 -3.41 -28.74 14.76
C GLU A 53 -2.71 -27.45 15.24
N ASN A 54 -3.43 -26.33 15.35
CA ASN A 54 -2.94 -25.07 15.89
C ASN A 54 -4.11 -24.15 16.34
N PRO A 55 -3.85 -23.06 17.09
CA PRO A 55 -4.91 -22.19 17.60
C PRO A 55 -5.30 -21.05 16.64
N LEU A 56 -4.72 -21.00 15.43
CA LEU A 56 -4.97 -19.96 14.44
C LEU A 56 -6.22 -20.26 13.62
N GLY A 57 -6.98 -19.22 13.31
CA GLY A 57 -8.19 -19.32 12.54
C GLY A 57 -8.45 -18.12 11.65
N VAL A 58 -9.52 -18.21 10.86
CA VAL A 58 -10.09 -17.09 10.10
C VAL A 58 -11.46 -16.75 10.65
N ALA A 59 -11.75 -15.45 10.77
CA ALA A 59 -13.01 -14.98 11.35
C ALA A 59 -14.16 -15.03 10.33
N ALA A 60 -15.41 -14.98 10.82
CA ALA A 60 -16.58 -14.75 9.98
C ALA A 60 -16.36 -13.48 9.15
N GLY A 61 -16.17 -13.65 7.84
CA GLY A 61 -15.76 -12.57 6.97
C GLY A 61 -15.57 -13.05 5.52
N PRO A 62 -14.97 -12.21 4.65
CA PRO A 62 -14.91 -12.52 3.22
C PRO A 62 -14.08 -13.77 2.90
N HIS A 63 -13.10 -14.15 3.73
CA HIS A 63 -12.29 -15.36 3.52
C HIS A 63 -13.00 -16.67 3.84
N THR A 64 -14.20 -16.63 4.44
CA THR A 64 -15.00 -17.82 4.77
C THR A 64 -16.33 -17.85 4.04
N GLN A 65 -16.41 -17.16 2.90
CA GLN A 65 -17.60 -17.05 2.06
C GLN A 65 -17.72 -18.16 1.01
N MET A 66 -16.66 -18.38 0.22
CA MET A 66 -16.63 -19.33 -0.90
C MET A 66 -15.69 -20.51 -0.61
N SER A 67 -15.88 -21.63 -1.29
CA SER A 67 -15.09 -22.85 -1.08
C SER A 67 -13.59 -22.63 -1.25
N GLN A 68 -13.17 -21.96 -2.33
CA GLN A 68 -11.76 -21.70 -2.60
C GLN A 68 -11.11 -20.83 -1.52
N ASN A 69 -11.87 -19.91 -0.91
CA ASN A 69 -11.39 -19.03 0.15
C ASN A 69 -11.11 -19.86 1.42
N ILE A 70 -12.03 -20.77 1.76
CA ILE A 70 -11.94 -21.65 2.92
C ILE A 70 -10.79 -22.64 2.75
N ILE A 71 -10.69 -23.29 1.58
CA ILE A 71 -9.62 -24.23 1.24
C ILE A 71 -8.26 -23.52 1.32
N LEU A 72 -8.14 -22.32 0.75
CA LEU A 72 -6.89 -21.56 0.79
C LEU A 72 -6.53 -21.12 2.21
N SER A 73 -7.52 -20.74 3.02
CA SER A 73 -7.30 -20.43 4.44
C SER A 73 -6.72 -21.63 5.19
N TRP A 74 -7.26 -22.82 4.94
CA TRP A 74 -6.78 -24.07 5.53
C TRP A 74 -5.37 -24.45 5.05
N LEU A 75 -5.09 -24.33 3.73
CA LEU A 75 -3.76 -24.60 3.17
C LEU A 75 -2.66 -23.74 3.81
N PHE A 76 -2.99 -22.49 4.18
CA PHE A 76 -2.05 -21.57 4.83
C PHE A 76 -2.06 -21.63 6.37
N GLY A 77 -2.80 -22.59 6.96
CA GLY A 77 -2.65 -22.95 8.37
C GLY A 77 -3.84 -22.61 9.27
N ALA A 78 -4.93 -22.04 8.75
CA ALA A 78 -6.14 -21.86 9.56
C ALA A 78 -6.72 -23.22 9.97
N ARG A 79 -7.05 -23.39 11.26
CA ARG A 79 -7.66 -24.60 11.81
C ARG A 79 -8.96 -24.34 12.54
N TYR A 80 -9.19 -23.12 13.02
CA TYR A 80 -10.51 -22.68 13.47
C TYR A 80 -11.14 -21.77 12.42
N ILE A 81 -12.05 -22.32 11.61
CA ILE A 81 -12.63 -21.61 10.47
C ILE A 81 -14.05 -21.19 10.84
N GLU A 82 -14.22 -19.92 11.17
CA GLU A 82 -15.54 -19.35 11.44
C GLU A 82 -16.24 -19.00 10.13
N LEU A 83 -17.26 -19.79 9.79
CA LEU A 83 -18.03 -19.65 8.56
C LEU A 83 -18.79 -18.33 8.55
N LYS A 84 -18.93 -17.74 7.36
CA LYS A 84 -19.61 -16.45 7.21
C LYS A 84 -21.07 -16.55 7.65
N THR A 85 -21.55 -15.52 8.35
CA THR A 85 -22.88 -15.51 8.99
C THR A 85 -24.00 -15.65 7.96
N VAL A 86 -24.71 -16.79 7.97
CA VAL A 86 -25.77 -17.09 6.98
C VAL A 86 -26.99 -16.20 7.14
N GLN A 87 -27.60 -15.83 6.00
CA GLN A 87 -28.84 -15.07 5.65
C GLN A 87 -30.22 -15.75 5.87
N VAL A 88 -31.23 -15.17 6.54
CA VAL A 88 -32.66 -15.53 6.30
C VAL A 88 -33.17 -14.83 5.05
N LEU A 89 -32.73 -13.59 4.83
CA LEU A 89 -33.01 -12.82 3.62
C LEU A 89 -32.11 -13.34 2.50
N ASP A 90 -32.72 -13.79 1.39
CA ASP A 90 -31.99 -14.37 0.26
C ASP A 90 -31.32 -13.33 -0.63
N ASP A 91 -31.76 -12.06 -0.57
CA ASP A 91 -31.23 -10.95 -1.36
C ASP A 91 -30.95 -9.77 -0.42
N ILE A 92 -29.66 -9.49 -0.17
CA ILE A 92 -29.20 -8.30 0.55
C ILE A 92 -28.52 -7.32 -0.41
N GLU A 93 -28.82 -6.03 -0.25
CA GLU A 93 -28.11 -4.98 -0.96
C GLU A 93 -26.94 -4.50 -0.09
N VAL A 94 -25.71 -4.87 -0.46
CA VAL A 94 -24.50 -4.42 0.24
C VAL A 94 -23.89 -3.26 -0.52
N THR A 95 -23.67 -2.14 0.15
CA THR A 95 -23.04 -0.97 -0.45
C THR A 95 -21.60 -1.25 -0.89
N LYS A 96 -21.28 -0.99 -2.17
CA LYS A 96 -19.94 -1.18 -2.74
C LYS A 96 -19.27 0.16 -3.13
N PRO A 97 -17.93 0.28 -3.04
CA PRO A 97 -17.02 -0.65 -2.36
C PRO A 97 -17.34 -0.75 -0.87
N CYS A 98 -17.15 -1.94 -0.27
CA CYS A 98 -17.53 -2.23 1.11
C CYS A 98 -16.33 -2.43 2.05
N ILE A 99 -15.09 -2.40 1.56
CA ILE A 99 -13.87 -2.63 2.34
C ILE A 99 -12.82 -1.56 2.00
N ASP A 100 -12.25 -0.94 3.04
CA ASP A 100 -11.04 -0.13 3.00
C ASP A 100 -10.07 -0.64 4.07
N MET A 101 -8.88 -1.13 3.71
CA MET A 101 -7.95 -1.78 4.64
C MET A 101 -6.59 -1.09 4.74
N GLY A 102 -6.54 0.23 4.52
CA GLY A 102 -5.31 1.04 4.57
C GLY A 102 -4.49 0.89 5.86
N ASP A 103 -4.72 1.75 6.85
CA ASP A 103 -4.04 1.69 8.16
C ASP A 103 -4.91 0.92 9.16
N GLU A 104 -5.87 1.61 9.78
CA GLU A 104 -7.09 1.00 10.31
C GLU A 104 -7.96 0.45 9.16
N GLY A 105 -8.71 -0.61 9.45
CA GLY A 105 -9.68 -1.17 8.51
C GLY A 105 -11.05 -0.55 8.71
N TYR A 106 -11.79 -0.37 7.63
CA TYR A 106 -13.20 -0.02 7.63
C TYR A 106 -13.97 -0.95 6.70
N ASN A 107 -15.18 -1.32 7.11
CA ASN A 107 -16.12 -2.00 6.23
C ASN A 107 -17.56 -1.52 6.45
N CYS A 108 -18.39 -1.63 5.42
CA CYS A 108 -19.82 -1.31 5.50
C CYS A 108 -20.60 -2.46 6.15
N GLU A 109 -20.39 -3.69 5.69
CA GLU A 109 -21.11 -4.89 6.13
C GLU A 109 -20.31 -6.15 5.76
N TRP A 110 -20.34 -7.19 6.62
CA TRP A 110 -19.67 -8.49 6.41
C TRP A 110 -20.64 -9.67 6.39
N SER A 111 -21.90 -9.42 6.08
CA SER A 111 -22.95 -10.42 5.88
C SER A 111 -22.69 -11.33 4.68
N GLN A 112 -23.16 -12.58 4.76
CA GLN A 112 -23.08 -13.56 3.67
C GLN A 112 -23.92 -13.11 2.47
N GLU A 113 -23.30 -13.04 1.30
CA GLU A 113 -23.93 -12.52 0.06
C GLU A 113 -24.52 -13.64 -0.81
N LEU A 114 -24.21 -14.90 -0.49
CA LEU A 114 -24.83 -16.08 -1.08
C LEU A 114 -26.12 -16.43 -0.34
N LYS A 115 -27.06 -17.07 -1.05
CA LYS A 115 -28.24 -17.66 -0.41
C LYS A 115 -27.85 -18.73 0.59
N ILE A 116 -28.72 -19.05 1.53
CA ILE A 116 -28.42 -20.04 2.57
C ILE A 116 -28.10 -21.44 1.99
N THR A 117 -28.75 -21.82 0.90
CA THR A 117 -28.52 -23.09 0.19
C THR A 117 -27.19 -23.09 -0.57
N GLU A 118 -26.85 -21.96 -1.20
CA GLU A 118 -25.57 -21.76 -1.89
C GLU A 118 -24.41 -21.73 -0.89
N SER A 119 -24.60 -21.04 0.24
CA SER A 119 -23.63 -21.01 1.35
C SER A 119 -23.36 -22.41 1.88
N PHE A 120 -24.41 -23.21 2.12
CA PHE A 120 -24.26 -24.61 2.51
C PHE A 120 -23.46 -25.41 1.48
N ASP A 121 -23.76 -25.26 0.17
CA ASP A 121 -23.04 -25.96 -0.89
C ASP A 121 -21.54 -25.59 -0.90
N GLU A 122 -21.20 -24.31 -0.76
CA GLU A 122 -19.82 -23.85 -0.70
C GLU A 122 -19.07 -24.39 0.54
N TYR A 123 -19.75 -24.46 1.70
CA TYR A 123 -19.17 -25.02 2.92
C TYR A 123 -18.95 -26.54 2.79
N LEU A 124 -19.93 -27.24 2.22
CA LEU A 124 -19.84 -28.68 1.96
C LEU A 124 -18.72 -29.02 0.95
N ASN A 125 -18.64 -28.26 -0.14
CA ASN A 125 -17.60 -28.42 -1.15
C ASN A 125 -16.20 -28.22 -0.52
N ALA A 126 -16.02 -27.20 0.33
CA ALA A 126 -14.76 -26.98 1.04
C ALA A 126 -14.44 -28.12 2.01
N TRP A 127 -15.42 -28.57 2.79
CA TRP A 127 -15.28 -29.69 3.73
C TRP A 127 -14.77 -30.95 3.02
N ILE A 128 -15.45 -31.35 1.94
CA ILE A 128 -15.08 -32.53 1.15
C ILE A 128 -13.66 -32.36 0.59
N ILE A 129 -13.38 -31.26 -0.10
CA ILE A 129 -12.08 -31.04 -0.75
C ILE A 129 -10.93 -31.02 0.28
N ILE A 130 -11.11 -30.41 1.44
CA ILE A 130 -10.10 -30.40 2.51
C ILE A 130 -9.77 -31.84 2.94
N HIS A 131 -10.77 -32.70 3.13
CA HIS A 131 -10.54 -34.12 3.45
C HIS A 131 -9.81 -34.88 2.32
N LEU A 132 -10.11 -34.57 1.05
CA LEU A 132 -9.40 -35.18 -0.09
C LEU A 132 -7.95 -34.68 -0.21
N LEU A 133 -7.71 -33.40 0.03
CA LEU A 133 -6.35 -32.84 0.04
C LEU A 133 -5.53 -33.40 1.19
N LYS A 134 -6.15 -33.57 2.36
CA LYS A 134 -5.53 -34.21 3.51
C LYS A 134 -5.07 -35.64 3.20
N ASP A 135 -5.92 -36.45 2.56
CA ASP A 135 -5.55 -37.78 2.06
C ASP A 135 -4.40 -37.71 1.04
N LYS A 136 -4.52 -36.82 0.05
CA LYS A 136 -3.54 -36.65 -1.03
C LYS A 136 -2.16 -36.20 -0.52
N PHE A 137 -2.11 -35.35 0.50
CA PHE A 137 -0.85 -34.91 1.14
C PHE A 137 -0.38 -35.85 2.25
N GLY A 138 -1.17 -36.87 2.60
CA GLY A 138 -0.83 -37.82 3.66
C GLY A 138 -0.90 -37.22 5.07
N TRP A 139 -1.63 -36.13 5.27
CA TRP A 139 -1.77 -35.44 6.55
C TRP A 139 -2.70 -36.21 7.51
N GLY A 140 -2.31 -36.30 8.79
CA GLY A 140 -3.15 -36.70 9.94
C GLY A 140 -4.23 -37.77 9.71
N LYS A 141 -3.86 -39.06 9.66
CA LYS A 141 -4.79 -40.18 9.36
C LYS A 141 -5.84 -40.50 10.45
N LYS A 142 -5.81 -39.87 11.64
CA LYS A 142 -6.61 -40.32 12.81
C LYS A 142 -7.69 -39.34 13.30
N GLU A 143 -7.49 -38.03 13.21
CA GLU A 143 -8.41 -37.00 13.70
C GLU A 143 -8.61 -35.91 12.63
N ASN A 144 -9.67 -35.08 12.70
CA ASN A 144 -9.91 -34.03 11.70
C ASN A 144 -8.79 -32.98 11.68
N GLY A 145 -8.37 -32.48 12.85
CA GLY A 145 -7.28 -31.49 13.00
C GLY A 145 -7.71 -30.04 12.77
N PHE A 146 -8.96 -29.78 12.38
CA PHE A 146 -9.56 -28.47 12.16
C PHE A 146 -11.07 -28.50 12.52
N ILE A 147 -11.67 -27.33 12.72
CA ILE A 147 -13.09 -27.13 13.05
C ILE A 147 -13.70 -26.09 12.11
N PHE A 148 -14.88 -26.39 11.59
CA PHE A 148 -15.80 -25.37 11.06
C PHE A 148 -16.71 -24.90 12.19
N ASN A 149 -16.71 -23.60 12.46
CA ASN A 149 -17.55 -22.96 13.46
C ASN A 149 -18.67 -22.18 12.78
N LEU A 150 -19.93 -22.50 13.10
CA LEU A 150 -21.09 -21.82 12.52
C LEU A 150 -21.14 -20.37 12.99
N SER A 151 -21.72 -19.50 12.19
CA SER A 151 -22.05 -18.13 12.60
C SER A 151 -23.49 -17.83 12.20
N ALA A 152 -24.28 -17.34 13.16
CA ALA A 152 -25.66 -16.88 12.94
C ALA A 152 -25.89 -15.57 13.69
N GLY A 153 -26.69 -14.67 13.13
CA GLY A 153 -27.05 -13.40 13.74
C GLY A 153 -28.47 -13.00 13.36
N TYR A 154 -29.44 -13.46 14.16
CA TYR A 154 -30.88 -13.19 14.00
C TYR A 154 -31.53 -13.01 15.36
N ASP A 155 -32.77 -12.54 15.34
CA ASP A 155 -33.69 -12.81 16.43
C ASP A 155 -34.02 -14.32 16.52
N LEU A 156 -34.58 -14.74 17.64
CA LEU A 156 -34.96 -16.13 17.90
C LEU A 156 -35.96 -16.64 16.85
N LYS A 157 -36.82 -15.76 16.33
CA LYS A 157 -37.77 -16.09 15.27
C LYS A 157 -37.05 -16.48 13.98
N GLY A 158 -36.04 -15.72 13.56
CA GLY A 158 -35.20 -16.01 12.40
C GLY A 158 -34.41 -17.31 12.59
N ILE A 159 -33.82 -17.51 13.78
CA ILE A 159 -33.13 -18.76 14.14
C ILE A 159 -34.08 -19.96 14.02
N LYS A 160 -35.33 -19.83 14.44
CA LYS A 160 -36.35 -20.88 14.37
C LYS A 160 -37.04 -21.01 13.01
N SER A 161 -36.69 -20.17 12.03
CA SER A 161 -37.27 -20.26 10.69
C SER A 161 -36.92 -21.58 10.00
N GLU A 162 -37.81 -22.08 9.14
CA GLU A 162 -37.61 -23.36 8.44
C GLU A 162 -36.29 -23.40 7.67
N LYS A 163 -35.90 -22.29 7.04
CA LYS A 163 -34.65 -22.18 6.28
C LYS A 163 -33.40 -22.33 7.16
N VAL A 164 -33.35 -21.64 8.30
CA VAL A 164 -32.20 -21.72 9.22
C VAL A 164 -32.15 -23.08 9.92
N GLN A 165 -33.32 -23.62 10.28
CA GLN A 165 -33.40 -24.97 10.84
C GLN A 165 -32.94 -26.03 9.83
N TRP A 166 -33.35 -25.92 8.56
CA TRP A 166 -32.84 -26.74 7.46
C TRP A 166 -31.31 -26.67 7.39
N PHE A 167 -30.75 -25.45 7.39
CA PHE A 167 -29.30 -25.25 7.34
C PHE A 167 -28.59 -25.94 8.51
N PHE A 168 -29.03 -25.72 9.74
CA PHE A 168 -28.43 -26.38 10.90
C PHE A 168 -28.57 -27.90 10.85
N ASN A 169 -29.69 -28.44 10.35
CA ASN A 169 -29.87 -29.88 10.19
C ASN A 169 -28.87 -30.45 9.17
N LYS A 170 -28.64 -29.74 8.06
CA LYS A 170 -27.66 -30.11 7.05
C LYS A 170 -26.21 -29.97 7.52
N MET A 171 -25.90 -28.97 8.35
CA MET A 171 -24.58 -28.85 8.97
C MET A 171 -24.32 -29.96 10.02
N ASN A 172 -25.37 -30.48 10.66
CA ASN A 172 -25.28 -31.57 11.61
C ASN A 172 -25.17 -32.96 10.92
N ASP A 173 -25.84 -33.14 9.79
CA ASP A 173 -25.75 -34.36 8.98
C ASP A 173 -25.97 -34.07 7.49
N ALA A 174 -24.87 -34.16 6.72
CA ALA A 174 -24.84 -34.03 5.26
C ALA A 174 -24.54 -35.36 4.55
N SER A 175 -24.86 -36.51 5.16
CA SER A 175 -24.52 -37.84 4.61
C SER A 175 -24.98 -38.03 3.16
N ASP A 176 -26.21 -37.64 2.85
CA ASP A 176 -26.79 -37.76 1.50
C ASP A 176 -26.08 -36.85 0.49
N GLU A 177 -25.86 -35.59 0.85
CA GLU A 177 -25.19 -34.63 -0.01
C GLU A 177 -23.73 -34.99 -0.25
N ILE A 178 -23.03 -35.49 0.75
CA ILE A 178 -21.66 -36.02 0.61
C ILE A 178 -21.65 -37.16 -0.40
N ALA A 179 -22.58 -38.13 -0.30
CA ALA A 179 -22.64 -39.25 -1.23
C ALA A 179 -22.77 -38.78 -2.69
N ILE A 180 -23.66 -37.82 -2.97
CA ILE A 180 -23.85 -37.22 -4.30
C ILE A 180 -22.55 -36.55 -4.79
N LYS A 181 -21.91 -35.76 -3.95
CA LYS A 181 -20.67 -35.04 -4.31
C LYS A 181 -19.50 -35.99 -4.54
N LEU A 182 -19.41 -37.10 -3.79
CA LEU A 182 -18.37 -38.12 -3.99
C LEU A 182 -18.57 -38.89 -5.31
N GLU A 183 -19.81 -39.13 -5.74
CA GLU A 183 -20.08 -39.72 -7.06
C GLU A 183 -19.59 -38.83 -8.20
N GLN A 184 -19.79 -37.51 -8.10
CA GLN A 184 -19.27 -36.52 -9.06
C GLN A 184 -17.74 -36.55 -9.11
N LEU A 185 -17.10 -36.61 -7.94
CA LEU A 185 -15.64 -36.58 -7.82
C LEU A 185 -14.96 -37.93 -8.14
N TYR A 186 -15.71 -39.04 -8.15
CA TYR A 186 -15.15 -40.38 -8.37
C TYR A 186 -14.39 -40.51 -9.70
N LYS A 187 -14.88 -39.86 -10.75
CA LYS A 187 -14.21 -39.86 -12.07
C LYS A 187 -12.86 -39.13 -12.05
N ILE A 188 -12.70 -38.15 -11.15
CA ILE A 188 -11.53 -37.28 -11.05
C ILE A 188 -10.51 -37.85 -10.06
N TYR A 189 -10.99 -38.39 -8.94
CA TYR A 189 -10.14 -38.94 -7.88
C TYR A 189 -10.76 -40.24 -7.32
N PRO A 190 -10.49 -41.41 -7.93
CA PRO A 190 -11.15 -42.66 -7.56
C PRO A 190 -11.03 -43.05 -6.08
N ARG A 191 -9.97 -42.62 -5.40
CA ARG A 191 -9.73 -42.82 -3.97
C ARG A 191 -10.77 -42.18 -3.05
N VAL A 192 -11.66 -41.32 -3.54
CA VAL A 192 -12.80 -40.78 -2.76
C VAL A 192 -13.60 -41.87 -2.04
N LYS A 193 -13.67 -43.09 -2.60
CA LYS A 193 -14.39 -44.23 -2.00
C LYS A 193 -13.69 -44.81 -0.76
N ASP A 194 -12.39 -44.59 -0.62
CA ASP A 194 -11.59 -45.13 0.48
C ASP A 194 -11.46 -44.12 1.64
N ILE A 195 -11.95 -42.89 1.45
CA ILE A 195 -11.78 -41.78 2.38
C ILE A 195 -13.06 -41.61 3.20
N LYS A 196 -12.94 -41.75 4.51
CA LYS A 196 -14.05 -41.48 5.44
C LYS A 196 -14.16 -39.97 5.68
N ILE A 197 -15.14 -39.34 5.04
CA ILE A 197 -15.51 -37.94 5.29
C ILE A 197 -16.61 -37.90 6.35
N PRO A 198 -16.46 -37.17 7.47
CA PRO A 198 -17.51 -37.04 8.47
C PRO A 198 -18.74 -36.32 7.90
N SER A 199 -19.94 -36.82 8.23
CA SER A 199 -21.20 -36.22 7.79
C SER A 199 -21.62 -34.98 8.60
N MET A 200 -21.13 -34.87 9.84
CA MET A 200 -21.30 -33.69 10.67
C MET A 200 -20.19 -32.69 10.37
N LEU A 201 -20.56 -31.56 9.75
CA LEU A 201 -19.63 -30.49 9.41
C LEU A 201 -19.32 -29.61 10.62
N SER A 202 -20.31 -29.41 11.51
CA SER A 202 -20.12 -28.61 12.71
C SER A 202 -21.10 -28.99 13.84
N ASN A 203 -20.60 -28.95 15.06
CA ASN A 203 -21.35 -29.10 16.31
C ASN A 203 -21.26 -27.84 17.20
N ASN A 204 -20.78 -26.73 16.64
CA ASN A 204 -20.48 -25.51 17.39
C ASN A 204 -20.86 -24.24 16.62
N ILE A 205 -21.15 -23.18 17.36
CA ILE A 205 -21.66 -21.93 16.80
C ILE A 205 -21.17 -20.72 17.57
N THR A 206 -20.81 -19.66 16.85
CA THR A 206 -20.70 -18.30 17.38
C THR A 206 -21.97 -17.52 17.07
N LEU A 207 -22.70 -17.14 18.11
CA LEU A 207 -23.83 -16.23 18.02
C LEU A 207 -23.30 -14.80 17.84
N SER A 208 -23.50 -14.25 16.65
CA SER A 208 -23.25 -12.84 16.37
C SER A 208 -24.43 -12.03 16.87
N THR A 209 -24.20 -11.21 17.89
CA THR A 209 -25.21 -10.30 18.43
C THR A 209 -25.39 -9.14 17.44
N MET A 210 -26.62 -8.90 17.01
CA MET A 210 -26.93 -7.71 16.21
C MET A 210 -26.78 -6.47 17.08
N HIS A 211 -26.25 -5.38 16.54
CA HIS A 211 -26.26 -4.09 17.23
C HIS A 211 -27.68 -3.73 17.63
N GLY A 212 -27.90 -3.37 18.89
CA GLY A 212 -29.25 -3.11 19.40
C GLY A 212 -30.05 -4.34 19.84
N CYS A 213 -29.51 -5.56 19.78
CA CYS A 213 -30.23 -6.75 20.23
C CYS A 213 -30.40 -6.74 21.76
N PRO A 214 -31.64 -6.84 22.29
CA PRO A 214 -31.87 -6.86 23.72
C PRO A 214 -31.14 -8.02 24.42
N PRO A 215 -30.65 -7.83 25.66
CA PRO A 215 -29.94 -8.88 26.41
C PRO A 215 -30.73 -10.20 26.53
N ASP A 216 -32.03 -10.10 26.84
CA ASP A 216 -32.91 -11.25 26.99
C ASP A 216 -33.06 -12.02 25.67
N GLU A 217 -33.05 -11.34 24.53
CA GLU A 217 -33.13 -11.96 23.21
C GLU A 217 -31.84 -12.76 22.91
N ILE A 218 -30.68 -12.16 23.18
CA ILE A 218 -29.38 -12.84 23.05
C ILE A 218 -29.35 -14.11 23.90
N GLU A 219 -29.78 -14.00 25.17
CA GLU A 219 -29.84 -15.13 26.09
C GLU A 219 -30.79 -16.22 25.61
N ASN A 220 -32.00 -15.86 25.16
CA ASN A 220 -32.99 -16.81 24.65
C ASN A 220 -32.47 -17.58 23.42
N ILE A 221 -31.76 -16.90 22.51
CA ILE A 221 -31.15 -17.54 21.35
C ILE A 221 -30.04 -18.49 21.77
N ALA A 222 -29.10 -18.02 22.59
CA ALA A 222 -27.98 -18.85 23.04
C ALA A 222 -28.46 -20.07 23.83
N LYS A 223 -29.46 -19.88 24.70
CA LYS A 223 -30.10 -20.96 25.44
C LYS A 223 -30.77 -21.96 24.50
N TYR A 224 -31.49 -21.52 23.47
CA TYR A 224 -32.06 -22.43 22.47
C TYR A 224 -30.97 -23.24 21.73
N LEU A 225 -29.86 -22.61 21.34
CA LEU A 225 -28.73 -23.29 20.68
C LEU A 225 -28.07 -24.34 21.60
N ILE A 226 -27.98 -24.04 22.90
CA ILE A 226 -27.41 -24.94 23.92
C ILE A 226 -28.38 -26.08 24.26
N GLU A 227 -29.62 -25.77 24.62
CA GLU A 227 -30.57 -26.72 25.21
C GLU A 227 -31.25 -27.58 24.17
N GLU A 228 -31.72 -26.97 23.08
CA GLU A 228 -32.53 -27.66 22.06
C GLU A 228 -31.65 -28.18 20.92
N ARG A 229 -30.67 -27.40 20.47
CA ARG A 229 -29.75 -27.81 19.38
C ARG A 229 -28.51 -28.56 19.85
N LYS A 230 -28.20 -28.55 21.15
CA LYS A 230 -27.01 -29.18 21.75
C LYS A 230 -25.69 -28.74 21.10
N LEU A 231 -25.58 -27.46 20.73
CA LEU A 231 -24.36 -26.91 20.13
C LEU A 231 -23.45 -26.29 21.20
N HIS A 232 -22.14 -26.50 21.05
CA HIS A 232 -21.17 -25.68 21.78
C HIS A 232 -21.31 -24.24 21.29
N THR A 233 -21.50 -23.29 22.20
CA THR A 233 -21.97 -21.95 21.84
C THR A 233 -21.04 -20.87 22.38
N ALA A 234 -20.55 -20.00 21.50
CA ALA A 234 -19.86 -18.78 21.88
C ALA A 234 -20.73 -17.56 21.59
N VAL A 235 -20.79 -16.58 22.50
CA VAL A 235 -21.50 -15.31 22.25
C VAL A 235 -20.51 -14.21 21.90
N LYS A 236 -20.70 -13.55 20.75
CA LYS A 236 -19.89 -12.40 20.35
C LYS A 236 -20.25 -11.18 21.20
N LEU A 237 -19.22 -10.55 21.76
CA LEU A 237 -19.32 -9.34 22.58
C LEU A 237 -18.59 -8.17 21.92
N ASN A 238 -19.25 -7.01 21.89
CA ASN A 238 -18.75 -5.80 21.26
C ASN A 238 -17.82 -5.00 22.20
N PRO A 239 -16.89 -4.18 21.65
CA PRO A 239 -15.94 -3.41 22.47
C PRO A 239 -16.60 -2.32 23.30
N THR A 240 -17.82 -1.94 22.95
CA THR A 240 -18.67 -0.94 23.62
C THR A 240 -18.90 -1.28 25.10
N LEU A 241 -18.79 -2.56 25.50
CA LEU A 241 -18.80 -3.01 26.90
C LEU A 241 -17.72 -2.37 27.79
N LEU A 242 -16.66 -1.82 27.19
CA LEU A 242 -15.64 -1.09 27.94
C LEU A 242 -16.20 0.23 28.53
N GLY A 243 -17.25 0.77 27.91
CA GLY A 243 -17.86 2.06 28.22
C GLY A 243 -17.28 3.20 27.37
N PRO A 244 -18.05 4.28 27.17
CA PRO A 244 -17.68 5.37 26.25
C PRO A 244 -16.41 6.11 26.68
N GLU A 245 -16.26 6.40 27.98
CA GLU A 245 -15.11 7.14 28.51
C GLU A 245 -13.81 6.38 28.32
N MET A 246 -13.75 5.13 28.79
CA MET A 246 -12.53 4.32 28.71
C MET A 246 -12.17 3.98 27.26
N LEU A 247 -13.16 3.66 26.42
CA LEU A 247 -12.92 3.36 25.01
C LEU A 247 -12.33 4.58 24.27
N ARG A 248 -12.93 5.77 24.45
CA ARG A 248 -12.46 7.00 23.80
C ARG A 248 -11.11 7.45 24.35
N ASN A 249 -10.87 7.31 25.65
CA ASN A 249 -9.55 7.56 26.24
C ASN A 249 -8.47 6.68 25.61
N ILE A 250 -8.71 5.37 25.44
CA ILE A 250 -7.76 4.49 24.75
C ILE A 250 -7.61 4.94 23.29
N LEU A 251 -8.70 4.99 22.52
CA LEU A 251 -8.65 5.20 21.07
C LEU A 251 -8.12 6.58 20.66
N ASN A 252 -8.63 7.63 21.31
CA ASN A 252 -8.39 9.02 20.92
C ASN A 252 -7.22 9.63 21.68
N ASP A 253 -7.16 9.46 23.01
CA ASP A 253 -6.19 10.18 23.85
C ASP A 253 -4.85 9.43 23.96
N LYS A 254 -4.88 8.10 24.20
CA LYS A 254 -3.68 7.27 24.31
C LYS A 254 -3.09 6.90 22.95
N LEU A 255 -3.94 6.42 22.03
CA LEU A 255 -3.49 5.93 20.73
C LEU A 255 -3.47 7.01 19.65
N GLY A 256 -4.14 8.15 19.83
CA GLY A 256 -4.10 9.28 18.90
C GLY A 256 -4.95 9.13 17.62
N PHE A 257 -5.83 8.13 17.54
CA PHE A 257 -6.70 7.96 16.37
C PHE A 257 -7.85 8.97 16.40
N LYS A 258 -8.08 9.66 15.28
CA LYS A 258 -9.19 10.61 15.10
C LYS A 258 -10.46 9.92 14.61
N ILE A 259 -10.85 8.84 15.28
CA ILE A 259 -12.00 8.01 14.94
C ILE A 259 -13.15 8.38 15.88
N ALA A 260 -14.31 8.68 15.30
CA ALA A 260 -15.50 9.05 16.05
C ALA A 260 -16.39 7.82 16.26
N VAL A 261 -16.50 7.37 17.50
CA VAL A 261 -17.46 6.34 17.92
C VAL A 261 -18.65 7.06 18.55
N PRO A 262 -19.85 7.04 17.93
CA PRO A 262 -21.00 7.81 18.42
C PRO A 262 -21.58 7.22 19.70
N ASP A 263 -22.29 8.05 20.48
CA ASP A 263 -22.95 7.59 21.72
C ASP A 263 -24.01 6.50 21.44
N ALA A 264 -24.69 6.57 20.29
CA ALA A 264 -25.65 5.57 19.84
C ALA A 264 -25.08 4.13 19.79
N ALA A 265 -23.78 3.98 19.47
CA ALA A 265 -23.11 2.67 19.48
C ALA A 265 -23.08 2.05 20.89
N PHE A 266 -23.02 2.89 21.93
CA PHE A 266 -23.06 2.42 23.32
C PHE A 266 -24.49 2.24 23.82
N GLU A 267 -25.44 3.08 23.39
CA GLU A 267 -26.84 3.07 23.86
C GLU A 267 -27.56 1.77 23.48
N HIS A 268 -27.38 1.31 22.25
CA HIS A 268 -28.08 0.13 21.72
C HIS A 268 -27.41 -1.19 22.08
N ASP A 269 -26.10 -1.21 22.30
CA ASP A 269 -25.37 -2.43 22.65
C ASP A 269 -25.58 -2.88 24.11
N LEU A 270 -25.33 -4.18 24.32
CA LEU A 270 -25.33 -4.86 25.61
C LEU A 270 -24.48 -4.10 26.65
N LYS A 271 -25.02 -3.92 27.86
CA LYS A 271 -24.30 -3.26 28.96
C LYS A 271 -23.42 -4.24 29.73
N TYR A 272 -22.41 -3.72 30.42
CA TYR A 272 -21.44 -4.54 31.14
C TYR A 272 -22.09 -5.46 32.17
N ASP A 273 -22.93 -4.93 33.06
CA ASP A 273 -23.55 -5.73 34.13
C ASP A 273 -24.51 -6.80 33.58
N ASP A 274 -25.27 -6.46 32.53
CA ASP A 274 -26.14 -7.41 31.82
C ASP A 274 -25.32 -8.53 31.18
N ALA A 275 -24.16 -8.19 30.58
CA ALA A 275 -23.25 -9.17 29.99
C ALA A 275 -22.72 -10.16 31.04
N ILE A 276 -22.35 -9.69 32.23
CA ILE A 276 -21.90 -10.57 33.33
C ILE A 276 -23.01 -11.55 33.71
N GLY A 277 -24.22 -11.03 33.93
CA GLY A 277 -25.38 -11.87 34.27
C GLY A 277 -25.69 -12.92 33.20
N LEU A 278 -25.66 -12.51 31.93
CA LEU A 278 -25.91 -13.37 30.78
C LEU A 278 -24.86 -14.48 30.68
N ILE A 279 -23.56 -14.15 30.80
CA ILE A 279 -22.46 -15.12 30.75
C ILE A 279 -22.64 -16.19 31.83
N THR A 280 -22.85 -15.78 33.08
CA THR A 280 -23.00 -16.73 34.21
C THR A 280 -24.19 -17.67 34.01
N ARG A 281 -25.32 -17.18 33.49
CA ARG A 281 -26.49 -18.02 33.22
C ARG A 281 -26.23 -19.01 32.09
N LEU A 282 -25.62 -18.56 31.00
CA LEU A 282 -25.33 -19.42 29.84
C LEU A 282 -24.26 -20.48 30.13
N GLU A 283 -23.24 -20.18 30.94
CA GLU A 283 -22.29 -21.18 31.45
C GLU A 283 -23.00 -22.31 32.20
N LYS A 284 -23.97 -21.95 33.06
CA LYS A 284 -24.78 -22.94 33.78
C LYS A 284 -25.65 -23.76 32.83
N HIS A 285 -26.29 -23.13 31.86
CA HIS A 285 -27.09 -23.84 30.85
C HIS A 285 -26.23 -24.81 30.03
N ALA A 286 -25.03 -24.40 29.63
CA ALA A 286 -24.11 -25.26 28.88
C ALA A 286 -23.65 -26.47 29.70
N ALA A 287 -23.26 -26.26 30.96
CA ALA A 287 -22.89 -27.33 31.88
C ALA A 287 -24.03 -28.35 32.10
N LEU A 288 -25.27 -27.89 32.25
CA LEU A 288 -26.44 -28.77 32.39
C LEU A 288 -26.73 -29.61 31.13
N ASN A 289 -26.24 -29.18 29.98
CA ASN A 289 -26.48 -29.83 28.68
C ASN A 289 -25.25 -30.55 28.12
N ASN A 290 -24.16 -30.63 28.88
CA ASN A 290 -22.89 -31.24 28.46
C ASN A 290 -22.34 -30.66 27.15
N VAL A 291 -22.40 -29.33 27.01
CA VAL A 291 -21.77 -28.57 25.93
C VAL A 291 -20.86 -27.49 26.51
N GLU A 292 -19.97 -26.96 25.68
CA GLU A 292 -19.04 -25.90 26.08
C GLU A 292 -19.65 -24.53 25.75
N PHE A 293 -19.44 -23.56 26.64
CA PHE A 293 -19.79 -22.16 26.43
C PHE A 293 -18.56 -21.28 26.54
N GLY A 294 -18.54 -20.21 25.74
CA GLY A 294 -17.52 -19.17 25.83
C GLY A 294 -17.99 -17.86 25.23
N ILE A 295 -17.05 -16.93 25.08
CA ILE A 295 -17.29 -15.65 24.43
C ILE A 295 -16.33 -15.44 23.26
N LYS A 296 -16.74 -14.59 22.31
CA LYS A 296 -15.89 -14.10 21.24
C LYS A 296 -15.72 -12.60 21.37
N LEU A 297 -14.49 -12.15 21.58
CA LEU A 297 -14.16 -10.73 21.51
C LEU A 297 -13.97 -10.32 20.04
N THR A 298 -14.80 -9.35 19.67
CA THR A 298 -15.15 -8.93 18.31
C THR A 298 -14.00 -8.68 17.33
N ASN A 299 -14.36 -8.66 16.05
CA ASN A 299 -13.55 -8.25 14.90
C ASN A 299 -13.74 -6.79 14.48
N THR A 300 -14.77 -6.10 15.00
CA THR A 300 -15.18 -4.77 14.56
C THR A 300 -15.63 -3.87 15.70
N LEU A 301 -15.48 -2.55 15.51
CA LEU A 301 -16.04 -1.49 16.33
C LEU A 301 -16.82 -0.52 15.46
N GLU A 302 -18.08 -0.27 15.79
CA GLU A 302 -18.89 0.72 15.09
C GLU A 302 -18.28 2.13 15.19
N ALA A 303 -18.22 2.87 14.08
CA ALA A 303 -17.66 4.22 13.99
C ALA A 303 -18.35 5.02 12.88
N LEU A 304 -18.23 6.35 12.94
CA LEU A 304 -18.65 7.23 11.84
C LEU A 304 -17.76 7.01 10.61
N ASN A 305 -18.36 7.05 9.42
CA ASN A 305 -17.62 6.97 8.16
C ASN A 305 -16.67 8.18 8.03
N PRO A 306 -15.35 7.95 7.86
CA PRO A 306 -14.39 9.04 7.68
C PRO A 306 -14.44 9.70 6.29
N ASP A 307 -15.36 9.29 5.39
CA ASP A 307 -15.62 9.87 4.06
C ASP A 307 -14.42 9.87 3.10
N LYS A 308 -13.43 8.98 3.29
CA LYS A 308 -12.22 8.90 2.45
C LYS A 308 -12.34 7.97 1.23
N PHE A 309 -12.90 6.77 1.40
CA PHE A 309 -12.91 5.72 0.37
C PHE A 309 -14.27 5.00 0.24
N LEU A 310 -14.94 4.75 1.36
CA LEU A 310 -16.26 4.11 1.38
C LEU A 310 -17.35 5.11 0.94
N PRO A 311 -18.48 4.63 0.38
CA PRO A 311 -19.55 5.50 -0.10
C PRO A 311 -20.14 6.39 1.00
N LYS A 312 -20.25 7.71 0.74
CA LYS A 312 -20.79 8.72 1.66
C LYS A 312 -22.23 8.47 2.12
N LYS A 313 -22.98 7.61 1.43
CA LYS A 313 -24.33 7.22 1.84
C LYS A 313 -24.32 6.40 3.13
N GLU A 314 -23.24 5.69 3.41
CA GLU A 314 -23.03 4.98 4.67
C GLU A 314 -22.49 5.95 5.71
N LYS A 315 -23.32 6.31 6.69
CA LYS A 315 -22.89 7.19 7.79
C LYS A 315 -22.13 6.43 8.87
N MET A 316 -22.47 5.16 9.04
CA MET A 316 -21.89 4.23 10.02
C MET A 316 -21.08 3.16 9.29
N VAL A 317 -19.92 2.84 9.84
CA VAL A 317 -19.02 1.79 9.33
C VAL A 317 -18.43 1.02 10.50
N TYR A 318 -17.81 -0.12 10.21
CA TYR A 318 -17.15 -0.97 11.19
C TYR A 318 -15.64 -0.84 11.08
N MET A 319 -15.01 -0.32 12.12
CA MET A 319 -13.57 -0.16 12.26
C MET A 319 -12.91 -1.46 12.74
N SER A 320 -11.76 -1.82 12.16
CA SER A 320 -10.98 -3.00 12.51
C SER A 320 -9.46 -2.76 12.43
N GLY A 321 -8.67 -3.80 12.68
CA GLY A 321 -7.20 -3.74 12.57
C GLY A 321 -6.52 -3.28 13.85
N ARG A 322 -5.32 -2.71 13.73
CA ARG A 322 -4.42 -2.48 14.88
C ARG A 322 -4.99 -1.53 15.95
N ALA A 323 -5.85 -0.59 15.56
CA ALA A 323 -6.51 0.34 16.48
C ALA A 323 -7.49 -0.37 17.45
N LEU A 324 -8.07 -1.49 17.01
CA LEU A 324 -9.02 -2.27 17.81
C LEU A 324 -8.31 -3.14 18.86
N HIS A 325 -7.04 -3.48 18.64
CA HIS A 325 -6.32 -4.45 19.48
C HIS A 325 -6.23 -4.01 20.96
N PRO A 326 -5.74 -2.79 21.30
CA PRO A 326 -5.65 -2.39 22.70
C PRO A 326 -7.01 -2.30 23.41
N ILE A 327 -8.05 -1.88 22.69
CA ILE A 327 -9.43 -1.80 23.22
C ILE A 327 -9.93 -3.18 23.61
N SER A 328 -9.80 -4.16 22.71
CA SER A 328 -10.31 -5.52 22.95
C SER A 328 -9.47 -6.30 23.95
N VAL A 329 -8.16 -6.09 24.02
CA VAL A 329 -7.30 -6.69 25.07
C VAL A 329 -7.67 -6.12 26.44
N ASN A 330 -7.92 -4.81 26.56
CA ASN A 330 -8.36 -4.21 27.81
C ASN A 330 -9.76 -4.68 28.23
N LEU A 331 -10.68 -4.89 27.27
CA LEU A 331 -11.96 -5.53 27.54
C LEU A 331 -11.80 -6.98 28.00
N ALA A 332 -10.90 -7.75 27.37
CA ALA A 332 -10.58 -9.11 27.78
C ALA A 332 -10.07 -9.16 29.22
N ALA A 333 -9.16 -8.26 29.58
CA ALA A 333 -8.65 -8.14 30.94
C ALA A 333 -9.77 -7.79 31.93
N LYS A 334 -10.62 -6.81 31.60
CA LYS A 334 -11.76 -6.42 32.45
C LYS A 334 -12.70 -7.61 32.74
N LEU A 335 -13.08 -8.35 31.70
CA LEU A 335 -13.92 -9.55 31.83
C LEU A 335 -13.20 -10.67 32.60
N GLN A 336 -11.96 -10.97 32.28
CA GLN A 336 -11.24 -12.05 32.97
C GLN A 336 -11.01 -11.76 34.46
N ASN A 337 -10.80 -10.49 34.87
CA ASN A 337 -10.74 -10.15 36.29
C ASN A 337 -12.10 -10.38 36.99
N GLN A 338 -13.22 -10.14 36.30
CA GLN A 338 -14.56 -10.41 36.83
C GLN A 338 -14.83 -11.91 37.03
N PHE A 339 -14.27 -12.75 36.16
CA PHE A 339 -14.44 -14.22 36.18
C PHE A 339 -13.20 -14.96 36.71
N ASN A 340 -12.29 -14.28 37.42
CA ASN A 340 -11.08 -14.87 38.00
C ASN A 340 -10.22 -15.73 37.03
N GLY A 341 -10.15 -15.32 35.76
CA GLY A 341 -9.32 -15.99 34.74
C GLY A 341 -9.93 -17.26 34.14
N THR A 342 -11.16 -17.64 34.48
CA THR A 342 -11.76 -18.91 34.04
C THR A 342 -12.58 -18.80 32.76
N LEU A 343 -12.84 -17.58 32.27
CA LEU A 343 -13.70 -17.38 31.12
C LEU A 343 -13.02 -17.90 29.84
N ASP A 344 -13.76 -18.67 29.05
CA ASP A 344 -13.30 -19.16 27.75
C ASP A 344 -13.46 -18.08 26.67
N ILE A 345 -12.35 -17.57 26.14
CA ILE A 345 -12.33 -16.43 25.22
C ILE A 345 -11.68 -16.82 23.89
N SER A 346 -12.45 -16.71 22.81
CA SER A 346 -11.91 -16.56 21.45
C SER A 346 -11.76 -15.09 21.07
N PHE A 347 -10.82 -14.77 20.19
CA PHE A 347 -10.42 -13.38 19.94
C PHE A 347 -10.20 -13.06 18.47
N SER A 348 -10.63 -11.87 18.04
CA SER A 348 -10.57 -11.44 16.63
C SER A 348 -10.22 -9.96 16.42
N ALA A 349 -9.50 -9.31 17.34
CA ALA A 349 -9.28 -7.87 17.30
C ALA A 349 -7.82 -7.49 16.99
N GLY A 350 -7.53 -7.16 15.73
CA GLY A 350 -6.21 -6.65 15.33
C GLY A 350 -5.04 -7.60 15.58
N ALA A 351 -5.32 -8.91 15.62
CA ALA A 351 -4.29 -9.93 15.77
C ALA A 351 -3.42 -10.04 14.51
N ASP A 352 -2.11 -10.04 14.71
CA ASP A 352 -1.10 -10.19 13.68
C ASP A 352 0.08 -11.06 14.15
N THR A 353 1.01 -11.36 13.24
CA THR A 353 2.13 -12.29 13.52
C THR A 353 2.97 -11.92 14.74
N TYR A 354 3.01 -10.65 15.16
CA TYR A 354 3.88 -10.18 16.24
C TYR A 354 3.19 -10.12 17.60
N ASN A 355 1.85 -10.02 17.65
CA ASN A 355 1.09 -10.05 18.90
C ASN A 355 0.40 -11.40 19.16
N PHE A 356 0.35 -12.29 18.17
CA PHE A 356 -0.29 -13.59 18.28
C PHE A 356 0.24 -14.42 19.46
N SER A 357 1.56 -14.50 19.63
CA SER A 357 2.16 -15.23 20.76
C SER A 357 1.78 -14.63 22.11
N SER A 358 1.73 -13.31 22.23
CA SER A 358 1.27 -12.61 23.45
C SER A 358 -0.20 -12.95 23.75
N ILE A 359 -1.08 -12.97 22.75
CA ILE A 359 -2.49 -13.35 22.93
C ILE A 359 -2.61 -14.79 23.44
N ILE A 360 -1.89 -15.75 22.83
CA ILE A 360 -1.88 -17.15 23.28
C ILE A 360 -1.34 -17.27 24.71
N LYS A 361 -0.30 -16.50 25.07
CA LYS A 361 0.27 -16.46 26.41
C LYS A 361 -0.69 -15.91 27.47
N CYS A 362 -1.66 -15.10 27.07
CA CYS A 362 -2.76 -14.63 27.90
C CYS A 362 -3.88 -15.69 28.08
N GLY A 363 -3.69 -16.92 27.59
CA GLY A 363 -4.68 -17.99 27.67
C GLY A 363 -5.85 -17.87 26.70
N ILE A 364 -5.84 -16.87 25.82
CA ILE A 364 -6.91 -16.59 24.86
C ILE A 364 -6.71 -17.47 23.62
N LYS A 365 -7.67 -18.36 23.35
CA LYS A 365 -7.64 -19.30 22.22
C LYS A 365 -9.05 -19.86 21.94
N PRO A 366 -9.44 -20.08 20.67
CA PRO A 366 -8.67 -19.82 19.43
C PRO A 366 -8.64 -18.33 19.06
N VAL A 367 -7.70 -17.97 18.18
CA VAL A 367 -7.54 -16.60 17.68
C VAL A 367 -7.79 -16.58 16.17
N THR A 368 -8.80 -15.82 15.76
CA THR A 368 -9.21 -15.69 14.36
C THR A 368 -8.72 -14.37 13.77
N ILE A 369 -8.35 -14.36 12.48
CA ILE A 369 -7.90 -13.15 11.78
C ILE A 369 -8.74 -12.82 10.55
N CYS A 370 -8.77 -11.54 10.17
CA CYS A 370 -9.40 -11.06 8.94
C CYS A 370 -8.66 -9.86 8.36
N SER A 371 -8.51 -8.77 9.12
CA SER A 371 -7.91 -7.53 8.63
C SER A 371 -6.48 -7.69 8.13
N ASP A 372 -5.67 -8.55 8.76
CA ASP A 372 -4.27 -8.75 8.35
C ASP A 372 -4.15 -9.41 6.97
N ILE A 373 -4.99 -10.40 6.70
CA ILE A 373 -5.00 -11.15 5.43
C ILE A 373 -5.79 -10.42 4.33
N LEU A 374 -6.41 -9.29 4.62
CA LEU A 374 -6.87 -8.32 3.60
C LEU A 374 -5.76 -7.38 3.12
N LYS A 375 -4.57 -7.39 3.75
CA LYS A 375 -3.41 -6.59 3.35
C LYS A 375 -2.47 -7.38 2.41
N PRO A 376 -1.53 -6.72 1.69
CA PRO A 376 -0.66 -7.41 0.74
C PRO A 376 0.09 -8.59 1.36
N GLY A 377 0.15 -9.69 0.60
CA GLY A 377 0.54 -11.02 1.06
C GLY A 377 -0.65 -11.94 1.33
N GLY A 378 -1.80 -11.38 1.73
CA GLY A 378 -3.04 -12.13 1.84
C GLY A 378 -2.95 -13.34 2.77
N TYR A 379 -3.56 -14.44 2.33
CA TYR A 379 -3.51 -15.74 3.01
C TYR A 379 -2.09 -16.23 3.31
N SER A 380 -1.13 -15.95 2.42
CA SER A 380 0.24 -16.46 2.54
C SER A 380 1.00 -15.95 3.76
N ARG A 381 0.42 -14.99 4.51
CA ARG A 381 0.98 -14.43 5.73
C ARG A 381 0.81 -15.32 6.96
N MET A 382 -0.20 -16.19 6.96
CA MET A 382 -0.57 -17.00 8.14
C MET A 382 0.55 -17.93 8.65
N PRO A 383 1.35 -18.60 7.81
CA PRO A 383 2.46 -19.43 8.30
C PRO A 383 3.45 -18.66 9.20
N GLN A 384 3.64 -17.35 8.99
CA GLN A 384 4.53 -16.53 9.83
C GLN A 384 4.05 -16.48 11.29
N TYR A 385 2.74 -16.51 11.55
CA TYR A 385 2.17 -16.50 12.91
C TYR A 385 2.59 -17.74 13.69
N LEU A 386 2.50 -18.91 13.04
CA LEU A 386 2.84 -20.19 13.66
C LEU A 386 4.36 -20.33 13.83
N GLN A 387 5.16 -19.87 12.85
CA GLN A 387 6.61 -19.81 12.99
C GLN A 387 7.04 -18.93 14.17
N PHE A 388 6.39 -17.78 14.37
CA PHE A 388 6.68 -16.90 15.49
C PHE A 388 6.25 -17.51 16.82
N LEU A 389 5.04 -18.08 16.91
CA LEU A 389 4.57 -18.78 18.11
C LEU A 389 5.51 -19.94 18.50
N GLN A 390 5.87 -20.79 17.53
CA GLN A 390 6.80 -21.91 17.75
C GLN A 390 8.15 -21.42 18.26
N SER A 391 8.69 -20.34 17.66
CA SER A 391 9.93 -19.71 18.10
C SER A 391 9.84 -19.24 19.55
N GLU A 392 8.75 -18.57 19.95
CA GLU A 392 8.59 -18.06 21.30
C GLU A 392 8.41 -19.18 22.35
N ILE A 393 7.65 -20.24 22.03
CA ILE A 393 7.53 -21.43 22.89
C ILE A 393 8.89 -22.14 23.06
N THR A 394 9.65 -22.24 21.96
CA THR A 394 10.98 -22.89 22.00
C THR A 394 11.96 -22.07 22.82
N LYS A 395 11.98 -20.75 22.67
CA LYS A 395 12.87 -19.84 23.43
C LYS A 395 12.58 -19.86 24.93
N SER A 396 11.32 -20.08 25.34
CA SER A 396 10.95 -20.22 26.75
C SER A 396 11.29 -21.59 27.34
N GLY A 397 11.76 -22.54 26.52
CA GLY A 397 12.01 -23.92 26.93
C GLY A 397 10.74 -24.72 27.23
N SER A 398 9.57 -24.23 26.82
CA SER A 398 8.27 -24.84 27.05
C SER A 398 7.99 -25.95 26.02
N LYS A 399 7.28 -27.00 26.42
CA LYS A 399 6.94 -28.14 25.55
C LYS A 399 5.54 -28.09 24.97
N ASN A 400 4.71 -27.17 25.45
CA ASN A 400 3.35 -26.96 25.00
C ASN A 400 2.85 -25.55 25.40
N ILE A 401 1.65 -25.18 24.96
CA ILE A 401 1.03 -23.88 25.26
C ILE A 401 0.83 -23.65 26.76
N ASP A 402 0.47 -24.68 27.54
CA ASP A 402 0.19 -24.50 28.97
C ASP A 402 1.48 -24.18 29.74
N GLU A 403 2.57 -24.89 29.46
CA GLU A 403 3.91 -24.56 29.98
C GLU A 403 4.38 -23.17 29.52
N PHE A 404 4.01 -22.74 28.31
CA PHE A 404 4.33 -21.41 27.78
C PHE A 404 3.56 -20.30 28.51
N ILE A 405 2.28 -20.53 28.85
CA ILE A 405 1.46 -19.61 29.64
C ILE A 405 2.03 -19.46 31.06
N GLN A 406 2.47 -20.56 31.68
CA GLN A 406 3.01 -20.58 33.04
C GLN A 406 4.45 -20.07 33.15
N HIS A 407 5.11 -19.82 32.03
CA HIS A 407 6.49 -19.35 32.02
C HIS A 407 6.61 -17.98 32.71
N ASN A 408 7.53 -17.87 33.69
CA ASN A 408 7.78 -16.70 34.55
C ASN A 408 6.69 -16.37 35.60
N THR A 409 5.69 -17.23 35.84
CA THR A 409 4.64 -16.98 36.86
C THR A 409 4.80 -17.83 38.14
N GLY A 410 5.97 -18.44 38.35
CA GLY A 410 6.31 -19.14 39.60
C GLY A 410 5.54 -20.44 39.86
N GLY A 411 5.03 -21.11 38.82
CA GLY A 411 4.31 -22.39 38.95
C GLY A 411 2.85 -22.27 39.40
N THR A 412 2.26 -21.08 39.28
CA THR A 412 0.82 -20.87 39.44
C THR A 412 0.02 -21.64 38.37
N GLY A 413 -1.23 -22.02 38.68
CA GLY A 413 -2.09 -22.73 37.72
C GLY A 413 -2.28 -21.93 36.42
N VAL A 414 -2.51 -22.63 35.29
CA VAL A 414 -2.60 -22.04 33.94
C VAL A 414 -3.53 -20.82 33.88
N ALA A 415 -4.71 -20.88 34.50
CA ALA A 415 -5.68 -19.77 34.51
C ALA A 415 -5.15 -18.53 35.24
N ALA A 416 -4.51 -18.70 36.40
CA ALA A 416 -3.93 -17.59 37.17
C ALA A 416 -2.73 -16.96 36.42
N ALA A 417 -1.90 -17.79 35.78
CA ALA A 417 -0.80 -17.34 34.95
C ALA A 417 -1.30 -16.56 33.72
N ALA A 418 -2.32 -17.09 33.03
CA ALA A 418 -2.98 -16.43 31.91
C ALA A 418 -3.54 -15.06 32.28
N LEU A 419 -4.25 -14.95 33.41
CA LEU A 419 -4.80 -13.69 33.90
C LEU A 419 -3.69 -12.67 34.24
N HIS A 420 -2.62 -13.10 34.90
CA HIS A 420 -1.47 -12.24 35.18
C HIS A 420 -0.84 -11.70 33.89
N ASN A 421 -0.59 -12.58 32.91
CA ASN A 421 -0.05 -12.20 31.61
C ASN A 421 -0.98 -11.23 30.87
N LEU A 422 -2.30 -11.46 30.92
CA LEU A 422 -3.30 -10.61 30.28
C LEU A 422 -3.33 -9.20 30.87
N ASN A 423 -3.28 -9.07 32.20
CA ASN A 423 -3.26 -7.77 32.86
C ASN A 423 -1.97 -6.98 32.52
N ALA A 424 -0.82 -7.64 32.50
CA ALA A 424 0.43 -7.02 32.08
C ALA A 424 0.39 -6.58 30.61
N TYR A 425 -0.13 -7.45 29.73
CA TYR A 425 -0.23 -7.16 28.31
C TYR A 425 -1.25 -6.04 28.02
N ALA A 426 -2.37 -5.98 28.75
CA ALA A 426 -3.37 -4.92 28.63
C ALA A 426 -2.81 -3.53 28.93
N GLU A 427 -1.87 -3.41 29.87
CA GLU A 427 -1.15 -2.16 30.15
C GLU A 427 -0.09 -1.86 29.06
N GLU A 428 0.68 -2.87 28.65
CA GLU A 428 1.73 -2.73 27.63
C GLU A 428 1.20 -2.15 26.31
N VAL A 429 0.05 -2.65 25.84
CA VAL A 429 -0.54 -2.23 24.55
C VAL A 429 -1.00 -0.77 24.52
N LEU A 430 -1.17 -0.12 25.69
CA LEU A 430 -1.57 1.29 25.77
C LEU A 430 -0.40 2.26 25.50
N HIS A 431 0.84 1.81 25.69
CA HIS A 431 2.04 2.64 25.55
C HIS A 431 2.92 2.22 24.38
N SER A 432 2.61 1.10 23.72
CA SER A 432 3.39 0.60 22.59
C SER A 432 3.21 1.45 21.32
N ASP A 433 4.33 1.91 20.75
CA ASP A 433 4.38 2.66 19.49
C ASP A 433 3.70 1.93 18.33
N ARG A 434 3.66 0.58 18.36
CA ARG A 434 3.00 -0.26 17.36
C ARG A 434 1.53 0.12 17.15
N TYR A 435 0.85 0.50 18.23
CA TYR A 435 -0.57 0.81 18.21
C TYR A 435 -0.86 2.32 18.11
N GLN A 436 0.13 3.19 18.21
CA GLN A 436 -0.07 4.64 18.13
C GLN A 436 -0.30 5.12 16.68
N LYS A 437 -1.13 6.16 16.50
CA LYS A 437 -1.35 6.82 15.22
C LYS A 437 -0.25 7.86 14.98
N HIS A 438 0.65 7.56 14.05
CA HIS A 438 1.62 8.56 13.59
C HIS A 438 0.93 9.64 12.74
N HIS A 439 1.06 10.91 13.13
CA HIS A 439 0.45 12.04 12.43
C HIS A 439 1.10 12.38 11.08
N LEU A 440 2.25 11.80 10.78
CA LEU A 440 3.04 12.09 9.57
C LEU A 440 3.06 10.92 8.55
N LYS A 441 2.16 9.94 8.63
CA LYS A 441 2.11 8.85 7.63
C LYS A 441 1.62 9.33 6.27
N ASN A 442 2.10 8.68 5.21
CA ASN A 442 1.60 8.89 3.85
C ASN A 442 0.31 8.09 3.69
N ASP A 443 -0.75 8.73 3.19
CA ASP A 443 -2.09 8.14 3.20
C ASP A 443 -2.31 7.11 2.08
N SER A 444 -1.51 7.12 1.01
CA SER A 444 -1.72 6.21 -0.12
C SER A 444 -0.48 6.01 -1.00
N ILE A 445 -0.29 4.77 -1.46
CA ILE A 445 0.70 4.39 -2.49
C ILE A 445 0.24 4.71 -3.92
N LYS A 446 -1.00 5.18 -4.12
CA LYS A 446 -1.52 5.50 -5.45
C LYS A 446 -0.70 6.61 -6.11
N THR A 447 -0.38 6.37 -7.38
CA THR A 447 0.27 7.29 -8.32
C THR A 447 -0.75 7.83 -9.32
N MET A 448 -0.35 8.81 -10.13
CA MET A 448 -1.19 9.38 -11.18
C MET A 448 -1.29 8.49 -12.43
N ARG A 449 -0.54 7.38 -12.50
CA ARG A 449 -0.53 6.48 -13.65
C ARG A 449 -1.86 5.75 -13.76
N GLU A 450 -2.51 5.86 -14.91
CA GLU A 450 -3.76 5.16 -15.20
C GLU A 450 -3.57 3.64 -15.17
N LEU A 451 -4.59 2.93 -14.67
CA LEU A 451 -4.63 1.48 -14.78
C LEU A 451 -5.13 1.08 -16.18
N THR A 452 -4.42 0.15 -16.81
CA THR A 452 -4.77 -0.41 -18.13
C THR A 452 -5.18 -1.88 -18.03
N PRO A 453 -5.97 -2.42 -18.98
CA PRO A 453 -6.36 -3.82 -18.97
C PRO A 453 -5.15 -4.78 -19.01
N GLN A 454 -4.18 -4.51 -19.90
CA GLN A 454 -2.88 -5.18 -19.99
C GLN A 454 -1.75 -4.26 -19.53
N ASP A 455 -0.55 -4.79 -19.27
CA ASP A 455 0.68 -4.05 -18.97
C ASP A 455 0.58 -3.09 -17.76
N CYS A 456 0.14 -3.61 -16.61
CA CYS A 456 0.00 -2.82 -15.39
C CYS A 456 1.17 -2.93 -14.40
N VAL A 457 2.21 -3.72 -14.65
CA VAL A 457 3.39 -3.81 -13.78
C VAL A 457 4.21 -2.52 -13.90
N GLN A 458 4.48 -1.87 -12.78
CA GLN A 458 5.34 -0.68 -12.71
C GLN A 458 5.66 -0.40 -11.24
N ALA A 459 6.93 -0.15 -10.94
CA ALA A 459 7.32 0.25 -9.60
C ALA A 459 6.85 1.68 -9.28
N PRO A 460 6.03 1.89 -8.23
CA PRO A 460 5.51 3.23 -7.88
C PRO A 460 6.60 4.21 -7.42
N CYS A 461 7.70 3.70 -6.87
CA CYS A 461 8.86 4.52 -6.50
C CYS A 461 9.55 5.15 -7.73
N VAL A 462 9.64 4.41 -8.84
CA VAL A 462 10.17 4.89 -10.13
C VAL A 462 9.22 5.93 -10.72
N GLU A 463 7.92 5.64 -10.72
CA GLU A 463 6.90 6.53 -11.30
C GLU A 463 6.87 7.90 -10.61
N THR A 464 7.01 7.91 -9.29
CA THR A 464 6.95 9.13 -8.46
C THR A 464 8.23 9.94 -8.51
N CYS A 465 9.37 9.31 -8.80
CA CYS A 465 10.66 10.00 -8.87
C CYS A 465 10.72 10.90 -10.11
N ALA A 466 11.07 12.18 -9.94
CA ALA A 466 11.11 13.15 -11.03
C ALA A 466 12.07 12.78 -12.17
N ILE A 467 13.18 12.12 -11.84
CA ILE A 467 14.19 11.63 -12.79
C ILE A 467 13.94 10.19 -13.28
N LYS A 468 12.84 9.56 -12.82
CA LYS A 468 12.48 8.15 -13.08
C LYS A 468 13.59 7.17 -12.69
N GLN A 469 14.29 7.44 -11.59
CA GLN A 469 15.36 6.58 -11.06
C GLN A 469 14.90 5.13 -10.95
N ASP A 470 15.67 4.21 -11.55
CA ASP A 470 15.45 2.77 -11.40
C ASP A 470 15.83 2.27 -10.00
N VAL A 471 14.93 2.49 -9.03
CA VAL A 471 15.10 2.05 -7.65
C VAL A 471 15.24 0.53 -7.53
N PRO A 472 14.38 -0.29 -8.16
CA PRO A 472 14.52 -1.74 -8.07
C PRO A 472 15.87 -2.29 -8.52
N GLU A 473 16.50 -1.68 -9.54
CA GLU A 473 17.80 -2.13 -10.06
C GLU A 473 18.94 -1.99 -9.05
N TYR A 474 19.16 -0.79 -8.50
CA TYR A 474 20.24 -0.61 -7.54
C TYR A 474 19.95 -1.32 -6.21
N MET A 475 18.67 -1.51 -5.86
CA MET A 475 18.28 -2.35 -4.72
C MET A 475 18.67 -3.80 -4.95
N TYR A 476 18.44 -4.33 -6.15
CA TYR A 476 18.81 -5.70 -6.50
C TYR A 476 20.32 -5.91 -6.39
N HIS A 477 21.12 -5.02 -7.00
CA HIS A 477 22.58 -5.13 -6.93
C HIS A 477 23.10 -4.95 -5.50
N THR A 478 22.57 -3.99 -4.73
CA THR A 478 22.94 -3.81 -3.32
C THR A 478 22.62 -5.06 -2.49
N ALA A 479 21.45 -5.67 -2.69
CA ALA A 479 21.04 -6.89 -1.98
C ALA A 479 21.96 -8.08 -2.26
N ASN A 480 22.63 -8.10 -3.41
CA ASN A 480 23.59 -9.13 -3.80
C ASN A 480 25.05 -8.76 -3.48
N GLY A 481 25.31 -7.58 -2.92
CA GLY A 481 26.67 -7.09 -2.63
C GLY A 481 27.43 -6.53 -3.84
N ASP A 482 26.78 -6.41 -5.00
CA ASP A 482 27.34 -5.86 -6.24
C ASP A 482 27.27 -4.31 -6.23
N PHE A 483 27.98 -3.66 -5.31
CA PHE A 483 27.86 -2.21 -5.10
C PHE A 483 28.28 -1.38 -6.32
N ASP A 484 29.26 -1.84 -7.09
CA ASP A 484 29.71 -1.21 -8.34
C ASP A 484 28.60 -1.16 -9.39
N LYS A 485 27.88 -2.27 -9.59
CA LYS A 485 26.72 -2.34 -10.50
C LYS A 485 25.56 -1.50 -9.99
N ALA A 486 25.34 -1.50 -8.67
CA ALA A 486 24.34 -0.63 -8.05
C ALA A 486 24.66 0.84 -8.36
N TYR A 487 25.91 1.27 -8.17
CA TYR A 487 26.30 2.64 -8.43
C TYR A 487 26.18 3.03 -9.91
N LYS A 488 26.56 2.12 -10.81
CA LYS A 488 26.36 2.29 -12.26
C LYS A 488 24.89 2.52 -12.60
N SER A 489 23.99 1.68 -12.10
CA SER A 489 22.54 1.85 -12.34
C SER A 489 21.98 3.15 -11.76
N ILE A 490 22.55 3.66 -10.66
CA ILE A 490 22.15 4.96 -10.11
C ILE A 490 22.50 6.09 -11.09
N LEU A 491 23.72 6.08 -11.62
CA LEU A 491 24.29 7.12 -12.50
C LEU A 491 23.68 7.16 -13.91
N GLU A 492 22.98 6.10 -14.33
CA GLU A 492 22.21 6.08 -15.58
C GLU A 492 21.12 7.17 -15.57
N ASP A 493 20.49 7.39 -14.41
CA ASP A 493 19.41 8.37 -14.27
C ASP A 493 19.78 9.62 -13.47
N ASN A 494 20.78 9.50 -12.59
CA ASN A 494 21.05 10.50 -11.56
C ASN A 494 22.52 10.95 -11.58
N PRO A 495 22.81 12.16 -12.07
CA PRO A 495 24.16 12.70 -12.12
C PRO A 495 24.71 13.16 -10.76
N LEU A 496 23.86 13.31 -9.75
CA LEU A 496 24.21 13.84 -8.42
C LEU A 496 23.84 12.87 -7.29
N PRO A 497 24.28 11.61 -7.33
CA PRO A 497 23.84 10.60 -6.38
C PRO A 497 24.34 10.84 -4.96
N ASN A 498 25.54 11.41 -4.78
CA ASN A 498 26.07 11.71 -3.44
C ASN A 498 25.28 12.84 -2.78
N THR A 499 24.95 13.88 -3.54
CA THR A 499 24.11 15.00 -3.11
C THR A 499 22.68 14.53 -2.80
N THR A 500 22.04 13.83 -3.75
CA THR A 500 20.65 13.37 -3.60
C THR A 500 20.50 12.25 -2.58
N GLY A 501 21.56 11.50 -2.29
CA GLY A 501 21.60 10.53 -1.19
C GLY A 501 21.50 11.20 0.18
N MET A 502 21.83 12.48 0.32
CA MET A 502 21.76 13.17 1.61
C MET A 502 20.47 13.97 1.79
N VAL A 503 19.99 14.65 0.75
CA VAL A 503 18.99 15.72 0.91
C VAL A 503 17.81 15.66 -0.05
N CYS A 504 17.63 14.55 -0.76
CA CYS A 504 16.43 14.34 -1.55
C CYS A 504 15.19 14.26 -0.65
N ASP A 505 14.10 14.88 -1.12
CA ASP A 505 12.74 14.82 -0.53
C ASP A 505 12.13 13.40 -0.59
N HIS A 506 12.79 12.49 -1.32
CA HIS A 506 12.57 11.05 -1.34
C HIS A 506 11.09 10.64 -1.48
N LEU A 507 10.33 11.37 -2.31
CA LEU A 507 8.92 11.10 -2.60
C LEU A 507 8.67 9.65 -3.04
N CYS A 508 9.66 8.99 -3.64
CA CYS A 508 9.66 7.57 -3.97
C CYS A 508 9.34 6.64 -2.76
N GLN A 509 9.81 6.95 -1.54
CA GLN A 509 9.50 6.17 -0.34
C GLN A 509 8.03 6.31 0.07
N THR A 510 7.44 7.47 -0.20
CA THR A 510 6.04 7.78 0.11
C THR A 510 5.03 6.97 -0.71
N LYS A 511 5.52 6.27 -1.75
CA LYS A 511 4.72 5.40 -2.62
C LYS A 511 5.19 3.95 -2.63
N CYS A 512 6.17 3.61 -1.77
CA CYS A 512 6.67 2.25 -1.66
C CYS A 512 5.57 1.29 -1.21
N THR A 513 5.32 0.23 -1.97
CA THR A 513 4.29 -0.77 -1.67
C THR A 513 4.46 -1.42 -0.29
N ARG A 514 5.70 -1.49 0.24
CA ARG A 514 5.96 -2.03 1.59
C ARG A 514 5.29 -1.27 2.72
N MET A 515 4.87 -0.01 2.53
CA MET A 515 4.16 0.71 3.59
C MET A 515 2.84 0.03 4.00
N ASN A 516 2.27 -0.78 3.11
CA ASN A 516 1.04 -1.54 3.37
C ASN A 516 1.33 -2.94 3.95
N ILE A 517 2.60 -3.31 4.07
CA ILE A 517 3.07 -4.60 4.59
C ILE A 517 3.71 -4.37 5.97
N ASP A 518 4.77 -3.58 6.02
CA ASP A 518 5.54 -3.24 7.23
C ASP A 518 5.92 -1.75 7.23
N ASN A 519 7.10 -1.38 6.71
CA ASN A 519 7.57 0.00 6.55
C ASN A 519 8.27 0.18 5.20
N SER A 520 8.23 1.40 4.65
CA SER A 520 8.88 1.72 3.38
C SER A 520 10.38 1.40 3.41
N LEU A 521 10.94 1.09 2.24
CA LEU A 521 12.39 0.94 2.09
C LEU A 521 13.12 2.26 2.36
N LEU A 522 14.33 2.19 2.90
CA LEU A 522 15.26 3.33 3.02
C LEU A 522 15.93 3.65 1.66
N ILE A 523 15.11 3.98 0.66
CA ILE A 523 15.52 4.23 -0.74
C ILE A 523 16.65 5.25 -0.86
N ARG A 524 16.54 6.37 -0.12
CA ARG A 524 17.56 7.43 -0.11
C ARG A 524 18.86 6.96 0.55
N GLU A 525 18.76 6.27 1.69
CA GLU A 525 19.94 5.83 2.45
C GLU A 525 20.71 4.72 1.74
N ILE A 526 20.02 3.82 1.03
CA ILE A 526 20.70 2.83 0.18
C ILE A 526 21.45 3.51 -0.96
N LYS A 527 20.83 4.51 -1.62
CA LYS A 527 21.52 5.29 -2.66
C LYS A 527 22.78 5.96 -2.10
N ARG A 528 22.66 6.59 -0.93
CA ARG A 528 23.77 7.25 -0.23
C ARG A 528 24.88 6.29 0.13
N PHE A 529 24.52 5.13 0.70
CA PHE A 529 25.44 4.06 1.03
C PHE A 529 26.27 3.63 -0.19
N VAL A 530 25.60 3.38 -1.32
CA VAL A 530 26.27 2.98 -2.55
C VAL A 530 27.15 4.10 -3.11
N SER A 531 26.65 5.34 -3.14
CA SER A 531 27.37 6.46 -3.75
C SER A 531 28.61 6.89 -2.96
N GLU A 532 28.57 6.84 -1.62
CA GLU A 532 29.73 7.17 -0.79
C GLU A 532 30.81 6.06 -0.81
N LYS A 533 30.44 4.82 -1.15
CA LYS A 533 31.35 3.68 -1.19
C LYS A 533 32.08 3.53 -2.52
N GLU A 534 31.39 3.83 -3.62
CA GLU A 534 31.87 3.57 -4.97
C GLU A 534 32.41 4.82 -5.67
N SER A 535 33.16 4.62 -6.76
CA SER A 535 33.73 5.70 -7.57
C SER A 535 33.25 5.64 -9.00
N ALA A 536 33.06 6.81 -9.64
CA ALA A 536 32.51 6.91 -10.99
C ALA A 536 33.55 6.65 -12.09
N ASN A 537 34.65 5.97 -11.77
CA ASN A 537 35.80 5.78 -12.66
C ASN A 537 35.48 4.98 -13.94
N PHE A 538 34.33 4.30 -13.98
CA PHE A 538 33.85 3.55 -15.15
C PHE A 538 33.07 4.40 -16.16
N ILE A 539 32.64 5.62 -15.79
CA ILE A 539 31.89 6.48 -16.71
C ILE A 539 32.86 7.10 -17.70
N THR A 540 32.59 6.87 -18.99
CA THR A 540 33.35 7.47 -20.09
C THR A 540 32.40 8.22 -21.00
N LYS A 541 32.85 9.39 -21.49
CA LYS A 541 32.16 10.16 -22.52
C LYS A 541 32.11 9.34 -23.82
N ASN A 542 31.02 9.46 -24.59
CA ASN A 542 30.94 8.86 -25.92
C ASN A 542 32.11 9.37 -26.80
N ILE A 543 32.86 8.43 -27.40
CA ILE A 543 34.05 8.72 -28.21
C ILE A 543 33.67 9.50 -29.48
N LEU A 544 32.44 9.29 -29.99
CA LEU A 544 31.94 10.01 -31.16
C LEU A 544 31.45 11.41 -30.74
N SER A 545 32.31 12.41 -30.93
CA SER A 545 31.97 13.82 -30.74
C SER A 545 30.83 14.25 -31.67
N THR A 546 29.87 15.02 -31.15
CA THR A 546 28.81 15.65 -31.96
C THR A 546 29.31 16.87 -32.75
N GLN A 547 30.54 17.35 -32.45
CA GLN A 547 31.07 18.65 -32.91
C GLN A 547 30.18 19.86 -32.53
N LYS A 548 29.25 19.68 -31.58
CA LYS A 548 28.33 20.71 -31.10
C LYS A 548 28.75 21.22 -29.72
N LYS A 549 28.61 22.53 -29.52
CA LYS A 549 28.94 23.23 -28.27
C LYS A 549 27.69 23.62 -27.50
N ALA A 550 27.68 23.36 -26.19
CA ALA A 550 26.60 23.76 -25.31
C ALA A 550 27.12 24.60 -24.13
N ALA A 551 26.52 25.77 -23.91
CA ALA A 551 26.78 26.62 -22.75
C ALA A 551 25.70 26.42 -21.69
N ILE A 552 26.11 26.21 -20.44
CA ILE A 552 25.21 26.09 -19.29
C ILE A 552 25.44 27.27 -18.36
N ILE A 553 24.38 28.02 -18.04
CA ILE A 553 24.45 29.18 -17.16
C ILE A 553 23.91 28.80 -15.79
N GLY A 554 24.80 28.66 -14.80
CA GLY A 554 24.53 28.23 -13.43
C GLY A 554 24.99 26.79 -13.18
N ALA A 555 25.84 26.60 -12.17
CA ALA A 555 26.35 25.30 -11.74
C ALA A 555 25.53 24.70 -10.58
N GLY A 556 24.21 24.96 -10.56
CA GLY A 556 23.27 24.31 -9.65
C GLY A 556 22.85 22.91 -10.13
N PRO A 557 22.01 22.18 -9.36
CA PRO A 557 21.61 20.81 -9.70
C PRO A 557 21.03 20.62 -11.11
N SER A 558 20.25 21.59 -11.58
CA SER A 558 19.69 21.60 -12.95
C SER A 558 20.77 21.73 -14.02
N GLY A 559 21.68 22.70 -13.88
CA GLY A 559 22.77 22.92 -14.84
C GLY A 559 23.77 21.76 -14.87
N LEU A 560 24.14 21.25 -13.69
CA LEU A 560 25.02 20.08 -13.56
C LEU A 560 24.41 18.84 -14.23
N SER A 561 23.10 18.63 -14.09
CA SER A 561 22.39 17.53 -14.73
C SER A 561 22.42 17.66 -16.26
N ALA A 562 22.10 18.83 -16.80
CA ALA A 562 22.17 19.07 -18.24
C ALA A 562 23.59 18.87 -18.79
N ALA A 563 24.60 19.39 -18.07
CA ALA A 563 26.00 19.27 -18.45
C ALA A 563 26.45 17.80 -18.52
N TYR A 564 26.06 16.98 -17.54
CA TYR A 564 26.38 15.55 -17.50
C TYR A 564 25.83 14.80 -18.71
N PHE A 565 24.53 14.90 -18.98
CA PHE A 565 23.91 14.15 -20.08
C PHE A 565 24.37 14.63 -21.46
N LEU A 566 24.59 15.95 -21.63
CA LEU A 566 25.15 16.49 -22.88
C LEU A 566 26.60 16.02 -23.09
N ALA A 567 27.41 16.01 -22.04
CA ALA A 567 28.78 15.51 -22.12
C ALA A 567 28.81 14.02 -22.49
N LEU A 568 27.97 13.19 -21.86
CA LEU A 568 27.83 11.78 -22.21
C LEU A 568 27.43 11.58 -23.68
N ALA A 569 26.55 12.43 -24.21
CA ALA A 569 26.11 12.38 -25.59
C ALA A 569 27.16 12.89 -26.60
N GLY A 570 28.33 13.38 -26.15
CA GLY A 570 29.44 13.76 -27.02
C GLY A 570 29.65 15.27 -27.20
N PHE A 571 28.83 16.14 -26.60
CA PHE A 571 28.93 17.59 -26.76
C PHE A 571 30.18 18.17 -26.07
N GLU A 572 30.66 19.30 -26.58
CA GLU A 572 31.60 20.17 -25.86
C GLU A 572 30.79 21.08 -24.93
N VAL A 573 30.97 20.94 -23.62
CA VAL A 573 30.13 21.61 -22.62
C VAL A 573 30.97 22.56 -21.77
N GLU A 574 30.51 23.81 -21.66
CA GLU A 574 31.06 24.81 -20.75
C GLU A 574 29.98 25.33 -19.80
N VAL A 575 30.29 25.35 -18.50
CA VAL A 575 29.39 25.81 -17.43
C VAL A 575 29.91 27.14 -16.90
N PHE A 576 29.06 28.15 -16.83
CA PHE A 576 29.35 29.48 -16.29
C PHE A 576 28.67 29.65 -14.93
N GLU A 577 29.46 29.92 -13.88
CA GLU A 577 28.98 30.05 -12.51
C GLU A 577 29.45 31.37 -11.89
N SER A 578 28.51 32.10 -11.31
CA SER A 578 28.74 33.39 -10.64
C SER A 578 29.58 33.28 -9.37
N LYS A 579 29.52 32.15 -8.66
CA LYS A 579 30.23 31.89 -7.41
C LYS A 579 31.57 31.18 -7.65
N SER A 580 32.37 31.10 -6.59
CA SER A 580 33.64 30.34 -6.57
C SER A 580 33.47 28.82 -6.41
N PHE A 581 32.22 28.33 -6.35
CA PHE A 581 31.90 26.92 -6.16
C PHE A 581 30.67 26.49 -6.97
N ALA A 582 30.62 25.20 -7.35
CA ALA A 582 29.46 24.55 -7.95
C ALA A 582 28.57 23.87 -6.89
N GLY A 583 27.35 23.50 -7.28
CA GLY A 583 26.34 22.85 -6.42
C GLY A 583 25.14 23.74 -6.08
N GLY A 584 25.21 25.04 -6.42
CA GLY A 584 24.10 25.99 -6.21
C GLY A 584 23.63 26.03 -4.75
N MET A 585 22.31 25.92 -4.53
CA MET A 585 21.73 25.91 -3.18
C MET A 585 22.19 24.72 -2.32
N ALA A 586 22.53 23.58 -2.93
CA ALA A 586 23.00 22.41 -2.19
C ALA A 586 24.32 22.71 -1.45
N SER A 587 25.20 23.49 -2.07
CA SER A 587 26.47 23.92 -1.46
C SER A 587 26.40 25.26 -0.75
N GLY A 588 25.36 26.06 -1.00
CA GLY A 588 25.29 27.45 -0.53
C GLY A 588 24.29 27.74 0.59
N ALA A 589 23.33 26.84 0.85
CA ALA A 589 22.23 27.11 1.79
C ALA A 589 21.85 25.92 2.67
N ILE A 590 22.06 24.68 2.23
CA ILE A 590 21.72 23.52 3.04
C ILE A 590 22.73 23.36 4.20
N PRO A 591 22.28 23.20 5.46
CA PRO A 591 23.18 23.07 6.60
C PRO A 591 24.04 21.79 6.58
N VAL A 592 25.26 21.88 7.10
CA VAL A 592 26.21 20.74 7.14
C VAL A 592 25.77 19.56 8.00
N PHE A 593 24.84 19.78 8.94
CA PHE A 593 24.24 18.69 9.72
C PHE A 593 23.26 17.82 8.89
N ARG A 594 22.93 18.25 7.66
CA ARG A 594 22.15 17.50 6.66
C ARG A 594 22.97 17.07 5.45
N ILE A 595 23.94 17.89 5.01
CA ILE A 595 24.74 17.61 3.81
C ILE A 595 26.25 17.72 4.06
N ASN A 596 27.00 16.76 3.53
CA ASN A 596 28.45 16.86 3.44
C ASN A 596 28.83 17.58 2.13
N LEU A 597 29.53 18.71 2.22
CA LEU A 597 29.96 19.44 1.01
C LEU A 597 30.95 18.63 0.14
N ASP A 598 31.68 17.68 0.72
CA ASP A 598 32.55 16.79 -0.07
C ASP A 598 31.75 15.84 -0.97
N ALA A 599 30.53 15.46 -0.56
CA ALA A 599 29.61 14.69 -1.39
C ALA A 599 29.24 15.46 -2.67
N VAL A 600 28.93 16.75 -2.54
CA VAL A 600 28.62 17.61 -3.69
C VAL A 600 29.84 17.80 -4.58
N ARG A 601 31.02 18.04 -3.98
CA ARG A 601 32.28 18.17 -4.73
C ARG A 601 32.62 16.90 -5.51
N GLN A 602 32.33 15.72 -4.94
CA GLN A 602 32.57 14.45 -5.62
C GLN A 602 31.65 14.29 -6.83
N ASP A 603 30.37 14.64 -6.73
CA ASP A 603 29.46 14.64 -7.88
C ASP A 603 29.95 15.60 -8.99
N VAL A 604 30.34 16.84 -8.63
CA VAL A 604 30.89 17.81 -9.58
C VAL A 604 32.18 17.30 -10.23
N LYS A 605 33.05 16.63 -9.47
CA LYS A 605 34.28 16.02 -9.98
C LYS A 605 33.99 14.91 -11.00
N ASN A 606 32.97 14.09 -10.76
CA ASN A 606 32.55 13.04 -11.70
C ASN A 606 32.02 13.65 -13.01
N ILE A 607 31.33 14.80 -12.94
CA ILE A 607 30.88 15.52 -14.14
C ILE A 607 32.08 16.14 -14.87
N ALA A 608 33.00 16.78 -14.14
CA ALA A 608 34.20 17.37 -14.71
C ALA A 608 35.09 16.33 -15.42
N SER A 609 35.15 15.09 -14.90
CA SER A 609 35.93 14.01 -15.55
C SER A 609 35.40 13.59 -16.92
N LEU A 610 34.19 14.01 -17.31
CA LEU A 610 33.66 13.85 -18.66
C LEU A 610 34.15 14.93 -19.65
N GLY A 611 35.01 15.86 -19.20
CA GLY A 611 35.54 16.96 -20.00
C GLY A 611 34.68 18.23 -19.98
N VAL A 612 33.73 18.34 -19.04
CA VAL A 612 32.96 19.57 -18.82
C VAL A 612 33.86 20.65 -18.24
N LYS A 613 33.93 21.83 -18.87
CA LYS A 613 34.70 22.97 -18.37
C LYS A 613 33.85 23.84 -17.46
N PHE A 614 34.40 24.25 -16.33
CA PHE A 614 33.74 25.15 -15.37
C PHE A 614 34.44 26.51 -15.34
N ASN A 615 33.68 27.56 -15.61
CA ASN A 615 34.09 28.96 -15.54
C ASN A 615 33.46 29.59 -14.29
N TYR A 616 34.18 29.53 -13.16
CA TYR A 616 33.75 30.10 -11.87
C TYR A 616 33.96 31.62 -11.82
N GLU A 617 33.30 32.26 -10.85
CA GLU A 617 33.36 33.72 -10.64
C GLU A 617 33.00 34.52 -11.90
N TYR A 618 32.16 33.92 -12.76
CA TYR A 618 31.74 34.46 -14.04
C TYR A 618 30.29 34.95 -13.96
N SER A 619 30.13 36.22 -13.61
CA SER A 619 28.83 36.87 -13.62
C SER A 619 28.44 37.27 -15.05
N ILE A 620 27.21 36.97 -15.43
CA ILE A 620 26.69 37.23 -16.78
C ILE A 620 25.81 38.46 -16.73
N ASP A 621 26.15 39.44 -17.56
CA ASP A 621 25.29 40.56 -17.92
C ASP A 621 24.69 40.36 -19.32
N GLU A 622 23.88 41.31 -19.80
CA GLU A 622 23.24 41.22 -21.12
C GLU A 622 24.23 41.09 -22.28
N THR A 623 25.42 41.70 -22.17
CA THR A 623 26.44 41.67 -23.23
C THR A 623 27.12 40.32 -23.28
N CYS A 624 27.51 39.80 -22.10
CA CYS A 624 28.05 38.45 -21.95
C CYS A 624 27.04 37.40 -22.44
N PHE A 625 25.76 37.56 -22.10
CA PHE A 625 24.72 36.62 -22.51
C PHE A 625 24.59 36.54 -24.03
N LYS A 626 24.51 37.68 -24.74
CA LYS A 626 24.45 37.71 -26.21
C LYS A 626 25.66 37.02 -26.84
N LYS A 627 26.86 37.29 -26.32
CA LYS A 627 28.08 36.64 -26.79
C LYS A 627 28.04 35.11 -26.61
N ILE A 628 27.56 34.63 -25.46
CA ILE A 628 27.40 33.19 -25.20
C ILE A 628 26.41 32.56 -26.19
N VAL A 629 25.32 33.25 -26.52
CA VAL A 629 24.35 32.77 -27.52
C VAL A 629 24.96 32.69 -28.91
N ASP A 630 25.85 33.63 -29.28
CA ASP A 630 26.53 33.63 -30.58
C ASP A 630 27.66 32.59 -30.68
N ASP A 631 28.36 32.30 -29.57
CA ASP A 631 29.55 31.43 -29.53
C ASP A 631 29.21 29.92 -29.39
N PHE A 632 27.98 29.57 -29.01
CA PHE A 632 27.55 28.19 -28.71
C PHE A 632 26.32 27.78 -29.54
N ASP A 633 26.23 26.50 -29.94
CA ASP A 633 25.08 25.99 -30.69
C ASP A 633 23.80 25.95 -29.83
N PHE A 634 23.95 25.69 -28.53
CA PHE A 634 22.86 25.57 -27.57
C PHE A 634 23.21 26.24 -26.24
N VAL A 635 22.23 26.90 -25.61
CA VAL A 635 22.40 27.52 -24.29
C VAL A 635 21.32 27.01 -23.33
N TYR A 636 21.68 26.67 -22.10
CA TYR A 636 20.73 26.31 -21.03
C TYR A 636 20.86 27.23 -19.82
N ILE A 637 19.76 27.87 -19.43
CA ILE A 637 19.68 28.79 -18.29
C ILE A 637 19.18 28.02 -17.05
N ALA A 638 20.04 27.90 -16.04
CA ALA A 638 19.83 27.12 -14.81
C ALA A 638 20.25 27.90 -13.54
N ILE A 639 19.93 29.20 -13.48
CA ILE A 639 20.39 30.12 -12.43
C ILE A 639 19.68 29.98 -11.08
N GLY A 640 18.55 29.28 -11.04
CA GLY A 640 17.72 29.08 -9.83
C GLY A 640 17.04 30.35 -9.30
N ALA A 641 16.38 30.24 -8.13
CA ALA A 641 15.76 31.35 -7.42
C ALA A 641 16.69 31.85 -6.30
N GLN A 642 17.32 33.01 -6.49
CA GLN A 642 18.48 33.42 -5.70
C GLN A 642 18.14 34.38 -4.56
N LYS A 643 16.93 34.95 -4.52
CA LYS A 643 16.54 36.04 -3.62
C LYS A 643 15.40 35.61 -2.70
N GLY A 644 15.45 35.92 -1.41
CA GLY A 644 14.33 35.63 -0.50
C GLY A 644 13.12 36.54 -0.73
N LYS A 645 11.90 36.01 -0.52
CA LYS A 645 10.65 36.77 -0.59
C LYS A 645 10.45 37.65 0.65
N GLN A 646 10.04 38.90 0.43
CA GLN A 646 9.71 39.85 1.50
C GLN A 646 8.30 39.62 2.07
N LEU A 647 8.11 39.87 3.37
CA LEU A 647 6.81 39.72 4.05
C LEU A 647 5.83 40.82 3.62
N ASN A 648 6.35 41.98 3.22
CA ASN A 648 5.61 43.20 2.91
C ASN A 648 4.76 43.67 4.11
N ILE A 649 5.36 43.66 5.30
CA ILE A 649 4.74 44.14 6.54
C ILE A 649 5.55 45.28 7.15
N GLU A 650 4.88 46.12 7.95
CA GLU A 650 5.56 47.20 8.68
C GLU A 650 6.63 46.62 9.63
N GLY A 651 7.82 47.23 9.62
CA GLY A 651 8.95 46.86 10.49
C GLY A 651 9.81 45.70 10.01
N GLU A 652 9.61 45.17 8.80
CA GLU A 652 10.41 44.04 8.28
C GLU A 652 11.89 44.34 8.00
N ASN A 653 12.28 45.62 7.96
CA ASN A 653 13.66 46.07 7.74
C ASN A 653 14.39 46.49 9.04
N LEU A 654 13.83 46.20 10.21
CA LEU A 654 14.50 46.45 11.48
C LEU A 654 15.74 45.55 11.64
N GLU A 655 16.71 46.03 12.41
CA GLU A 655 17.88 45.24 12.80
C GLU A 655 17.48 43.98 13.60
N ASN A 656 18.28 42.91 13.48
CA ASN A 656 18.00 41.55 13.96
C ASN A 656 16.86 40.82 13.25
N ILE A 657 16.45 41.31 12.09
CA ILE A 657 15.62 40.57 11.13
C ILE A 657 16.53 40.05 10.01
N PHE A 658 16.46 38.75 9.77
CA PHE A 658 17.33 38.06 8.81
C PHE A 658 16.52 37.41 7.69
N ASP A 659 17.07 37.45 6.48
CA ASP A 659 16.65 36.58 5.38
C ASP A 659 17.21 35.16 5.59
N GLN A 660 16.38 34.13 5.39
CA GLN A 660 16.81 32.73 5.61
C GLN A 660 18.03 32.32 4.77
N LEU A 661 18.12 32.74 3.50
CA LEU A 661 19.16 32.26 2.59
C LEU A 661 20.49 32.89 2.97
N LYS A 662 20.47 34.19 3.24
CA LYS A 662 21.63 34.90 3.75
C LYS A 662 22.08 34.33 5.11
N PHE A 663 21.16 34.13 6.04
CA PHE A 663 21.48 33.57 7.37
C PHE A 663 22.14 32.18 7.28
N LEU A 664 21.59 31.29 6.45
CA LEU A 664 22.13 29.95 6.24
C LEU A 664 23.49 30.00 5.55
N ALA A 665 23.65 30.81 4.50
CA ALA A 665 24.92 30.97 3.79
C ALA A 665 26.01 31.58 4.67
N ASP A 666 25.68 32.61 5.45
CA ASP A 666 26.61 33.26 6.38
C ASP A 666 27.07 32.27 7.46
N THR A 667 26.15 31.49 8.02
CA THR A 667 26.48 30.44 8.99
C THR A 667 27.40 29.37 8.39
N LEU A 668 27.10 28.93 7.16
CA LEU A 668 27.91 27.93 6.44
C LEU A 668 29.35 28.41 6.19
N ASN A 669 29.52 29.69 5.90
CA ASN A 669 30.82 30.32 5.65
C ASN A 669 31.56 30.72 6.94
N GLY A 670 31.01 30.41 8.12
CA GLY A 670 31.59 30.80 9.41
C GLY A 670 31.40 32.29 9.77
N ASN A 671 30.64 33.05 8.97
CA ASN A 671 30.29 34.44 9.21
C ASN A 671 29.06 34.51 10.14
N ILE A 672 29.21 34.01 11.37
CA ILE A 672 28.07 33.84 12.30
C ILE A 672 27.50 35.22 12.67
N SER A 673 26.26 35.48 12.25
CA SER A 673 25.50 36.65 12.70
C SER A 673 25.22 36.54 14.21
N ALA A 674 25.37 37.64 14.95
CA ALA A 674 24.96 37.70 16.35
C ALA A 674 23.43 37.57 16.43
N ILE A 675 22.94 36.35 16.68
CA ILE A 675 21.53 36.08 16.93
C ILE A 675 21.27 36.01 18.44
N GLY A 676 20.07 36.42 18.87
CA GLY A 676 19.69 36.34 20.27
C GLY A 676 19.31 34.92 20.71
N LYS A 677 18.77 34.79 21.93
CA LYS A 677 18.39 33.49 22.50
C LYS A 677 16.94 33.13 22.23
N ASN A 678 16.05 34.10 22.05
CA ASN A 678 14.64 33.89 21.74
C ASN A 678 14.36 34.27 20.28
N ILE A 679 14.10 33.28 19.42
CA ILE A 679 14.12 33.45 17.96
C ILE A 679 12.80 33.00 17.33
N ALA A 680 12.26 33.81 16.43
CA ALA A 680 11.12 33.43 15.59
C ALA A 680 11.56 33.07 14.17
N ILE A 681 11.00 31.99 13.63
CA ILE A 681 11.13 31.59 12.23
C ILE A 681 9.76 31.71 11.57
N ILE A 682 9.62 32.52 10.52
CA ILE A 682 8.34 32.72 9.83
C ILE A 682 8.33 31.91 8.54
N GLY A 683 7.68 30.74 8.54
CA GLY A 683 7.68 29.83 7.38
C GLY A 683 7.28 28.41 7.76
N GLY A 684 7.20 27.52 6.76
CA GLY A 684 6.87 26.10 7.00
C GLY A 684 7.42 25.11 5.98
N GLY A 685 8.32 25.56 5.09
CA GLY A 685 9.04 24.68 4.13
C GLY A 685 10.39 24.22 4.66
N ASN A 686 11.11 23.41 3.88
CA ASN A 686 12.41 22.86 4.27
C ASN A 686 13.42 23.94 4.69
N SER A 687 13.49 25.06 3.96
CA SER A 687 14.36 26.18 4.35
C SER A 687 14.02 26.79 5.71
N ALA A 688 12.74 26.77 6.12
CA ALA A 688 12.33 27.21 7.46
C ALA A 688 12.78 26.20 8.52
N MET A 689 12.73 24.89 8.23
CA MET A 689 13.22 23.85 9.14
C MET A 689 14.74 23.96 9.31
N ASP A 690 15.47 24.14 8.21
CA ASP A 690 16.91 24.35 8.20
C ASP A 690 17.31 25.58 9.01
N ALA A 691 16.62 26.71 8.78
CA ALA A 691 16.84 27.94 9.55
C ALA A 691 16.55 27.76 11.04
N ALA A 692 15.44 27.09 11.40
CA ALA A 692 15.06 26.84 12.79
C ALA A 692 16.09 25.98 13.54
N ARG A 693 16.51 24.87 12.91
CA ARG A 693 17.47 23.93 13.48
C ARG A 693 18.88 24.52 13.56
N THR A 694 19.24 25.37 12.59
CA THR A 694 20.49 26.14 12.62
C THR A 694 20.48 27.19 13.73
N ALA A 695 19.40 27.97 13.83
CA ALA A 695 19.20 28.94 14.90
C ALA A 695 19.25 28.30 16.28
N LYS A 696 18.64 27.11 16.46
CA LYS A 696 18.67 26.36 17.72
C LYS A 696 20.09 25.97 18.14
N ARG A 697 20.95 25.57 17.19
CA ARG A 697 22.37 25.25 17.45
C ARG A 697 23.16 26.49 17.87
N LEU A 698 22.93 27.61 17.19
CA LEU A 698 23.61 28.88 17.48
C LEU A 698 23.14 29.53 18.78
N ALA A 699 21.84 29.44 19.12
CA ALA A 699 21.28 29.98 20.37
C ALA A 699 21.71 29.18 21.62
N GLY A 700 22.22 27.95 21.44
CA GLY A 700 22.67 27.07 22.50
C GLY A 700 21.53 26.39 23.27
N LYS A 701 21.89 25.71 24.37
CA LYS A 701 20.94 24.86 25.14
C LYS A 701 19.74 25.64 25.70
N ASP A 702 19.98 26.87 26.16
CA ASP A 702 18.94 27.75 26.73
C ASP A 702 18.18 28.56 25.67
N GLY A 703 18.54 28.40 24.38
CA GLY A 703 17.89 29.10 23.29
C GLY A 703 16.48 28.59 23.04
N ILE A 704 15.52 29.50 22.87
CA ILE A 704 14.12 29.22 22.55
C ILE A 704 13.92 29.58 21.07
N VAL A 705 13.49 28.61 20.27
CA VAL A 705 13.18 28.82 18.85
C VAL A 705 11.74 28.44 18.59
N LYS A 706 11.00 29.33 17.92
CA LYS A 706 9.60 29.10 17.54
C LYS A 706 9.42 29.22 16.03
N VAL A 707 8.77 28.23 15.42
CA VAL A 707 8.32 28.31 14.03
C VAL A 707 6.88 28.81 14.01
N ILE A 708 6.64 29.93 13.31
CA ILE A 708 5.33 30.53 13.15
C ILE A 708 4.79 30.17 11.78
N TYR A 709 3.70 29.39 11.77
CA TYR A 709 3.09 28.89 10.55
C TYR A 709 1.60 29.21 10.44
N ARG A 710 1.21 29.76 9.29
CA ARG A 710 -0.17 30.20 9.02
C ARG A 710 -1.19 29.05 8.81
N ARG A 711 -0.74 27.79 8.79
CA ARG A 711 -1.59 26.59 8.67
C ARG A 711 -1.23 25.59 9.78
N THR A 712 -1.71 24.36 9.67
CA THR A 712 -1.34 23.26 10.58
C THR A 712 -0.14 22.45 10.05
N ILE A 713 0.49 21.67 10.91
CA ILE A 713 1.57 20.72 10.64
C ILE A 713 1.24 19.80 9.46
N ASN A 714 -0.03 19.40 9.33
CA ASN A 714 -0.51 18.53 8.24
C ASN A 714 -0.47 19.20 6.86
N GLN A 715 -0.33 20.53 6.79
CA GLN A 715 -0.17 21.27 5.53
C GLN A 715 1.21 21.92 5.41
N MET A 716 2.18 21.56 6.24
CA MET A 716 3.55 22.04 6.07
C MET A 716 4.14 21.44 4.77
N PRO A 717 4.75 22.27 3.90
CA PRO A 717 5.45 21.77 2.72
C PRO A 717 6.83 21.19 3.02
N ALA A 718 7.32 21.27 4.27
CA ALA A 718 8.55 20.63 4.68
C ALA A 718 8.45 19.10 4.66
N ASP A 719 9.58 18.45 4.46
CA ASP A 719 9.69 16.99 4.51
C ASP A 719 9.35 16.52 5.92
N LYS A 720 8.62 15.41 6.01
CA LYS A 720 8.12 14.89 7.29
C LYS A 720 9.23 14.58 8.28
N GLU A 721 10.34 14.03 7.80
CA GLU A 721 11.56 13.78 8.57
C GLU A 721 12.13 15.08 9.17
N GLU A 722 12.08 16.20 8.44
CA GLU A 722 12.58 17.49 8.94
C GLU A 722 11.66 18.09 9.99
N ILE A 723 10.35 17.88 9.86
CA ILE A 723 9.37 18.26 10.89
C ILE A 723 9.57 17.41 12.14
N GLU A 724 9.77 16.09 12.01
CA GLU A 724 10.07 15.19 13.14
C GLU A 724 11.37 15.59 13.84
N ALA A 725 12.43 15.88 13.07
CA ALA A 725 13.69 16.35 13.61
C ALA A 725 13.54 17.68 14.35
N LEU A 726 12.72 18.60 13.83
CA LEU A 726 12.42 19.87 14.48
C LEU A 726 11.73 19.67 15.84
N LEU A 727 10.70 18.82 15.90
CA LEU A 727 9.99 18.52 17.14
C LEU A 727 10.89 17.80 18.15
N ASN A 728 11.69 16.83 17.69
CA ASN A 728 12.64 16.09 18.52
C ASN A 728 13.75 17.00 19.11
N GLU A 729 14.10 18.09 18.42
CA GLU A 729 15.04 19.11 18.90
C GLU A 729 14.39 20.15 19.84
N ASN A 730 13.13 19.92 20.27
CA ASN A 730 12.33 20.79 21.15
C ASN A 730 12.15 22.21 20.60
N ILE A 731 11.93 22.33 19.29
CA ILE A 731 11.57 23.60 18.64
C ILE A 731 10.05 23.68 18.58
N GLU A 732 9.48 24.77 19.10
CA GLU A 732 8.03 24.94 19.20
C GLU A 732 7.43 25.30 17.84
N LEU A 733 6.36 24.61 17.43
CA LEU A 733 5.58 24.97 16.24
C LEU A 733 4.29 25.71 16.65
N VAL A 734 4.22 26.99 16.29
CA VAL A 734 3.05 27.85 16.51
C VAL A 734 2.18 27.83 15.25
N GLU A 735 1.23 26.89 15.23
CA GLU A 735 0.28 26.72 14.13
C GLU A 735 -0.75 27.85 14.03
N LEU A 736 -1.42 27.90 12.87
CA LEU A 736 -2.56 28.79 12.60
C LEU A 736 -2.28 30.24 13.00
N THR A 737 -1.08 30.74 12.71
CA THR A 737 -0.63 32.07 13.13
C THR A 737 0.05 32.79 11.97
N ALA A 738 -0.36 34.03 11.69
CA ALA A 738 0.23 34.86 10.65
C ALA A 738 0.73 36.20 11.22
N PRO A 739 1.90 36.71 10.78
CA PRO A 739 2.42 38.00 11.21
C PRO A 739 1.65 39.16 10.56
N LEU A 740 1.47 40.25 11.30
CA LEU A 740 0.83 41.49 10.84
C LEU A 740 1.82 42.66 10.75
N LYS A 741 2.62 42.87 11.80
CA LYS A 741 3.64 43.93 11.85
C LYS A 741 4.70 43.61 12.91
N ILE A 742 5.88 44.20 12.74
CA ILE A 742 7.01 44.08 13.68
C ILE A 742 7.31 45.47 14.24
N THR A 743 7.46 45.57 15.56
CA THR A 743 7.81 46.82 16.25
C THR A 743 8.94 46.57 17.23
N ARG A 744 9.77 47.57 17.54
CA ARG A 744 10.83 47.45 18.55
C ARG A 744 10.32 47.92 19.91
N VAL A 745 10.47 47.09 20.94
CA VAL A 745 10.11 47.39 22.33
C VAL A 745 11.36 47.14 23.20
N GLY A 746 12.01 48.23 23.63
CA GLY A 746 13.33 48.14 24.26
C GLY A 746 14.37 47.52 23.30
N ASN A 747 15.05 46.46 23.75
CA ASN A 747 16.00 45.69 22.94
C ASN A 747 15.37 44.52 22.17
N ALA A 748 14.08 44.25 22.36
CA ALA A 748 13.37 43.13 21.74
C ALA A 748 12.56 43.55 20.51
N LEU A 749 12.33 42.60 19.61
CA LEU A 749 11.39 42.67 18.49
C LEU A 749 10.03 42.12 18.95
N SER A 750 9.02 42.96 18.88
CA SER A 750 7.63 42.62 19.17
C SER A 750 6.91 42.27 17.86
N LEU A 751 6.55 41.00 17.71
CA LEU A 751 5.87 40.45 16.55
C LEU A 751 4.36 40.37 16.81
N ASN A 752 3.60 41.25 16.15
CA ASN A 752 2.15 41.23 16.21
C ASN A 752 1.61 40.19 15.24
N CYS A 753 0.78 39.29 15.73
CA CYS A 753 0.22 38.15 15.01
C CYS A 753 -1.30 38.13 15.10
N ILE A 754 -1.92 37.33 14.22
CA ILE A 754 -3.36 37.03 14.26
C ILE A 754 -3.58 35.52 14.11
N LYS A 755 -4.61 34.98 14.78
CA LYS A 755 -4.98 33.57 14.58
C LYS A 755 -5.65 33.37 13.23
N MET A 756 -5.38 32.21 12.66
CA MET A 756 -5.90 31.75 11.38
C MET A 756 -6.88 30.60 11.60
N LYS A 757 -7.82 30.43 10.68
CA LYS A 757 -8.61 29.20 10.52
C LYS A 757 -8.53 28.72 9.08
N LEU A 758 -8.63 27.41 8.87
CA LEU A 758 -8.62 26.83 7.54
C LEU A 758 -10.04 26.82 6.95
N ARG A 759 -10.18 27.27 5.70
CA ARG A 759 -11.37 27.07 4.86
C ARG A 759 -11.09 26.03 3.78
N GLU A 760 -12.09 25.76 2.94
CA GLU A 760 -11.98 24.86 1.79
C GLU A 760 -10.70 25.10 0.97
N ALA A 761 -10.23 24.00 0.36
CA ALA A 761 -9.01 23.99 -0.42
C ALA A 761 -9.08 24.94 -1.63
N ASP A 762 -7.96 25.58 -1.94
CA ASP A 762 -7.79 26.32 -3.18
C ASP A 762 -7.53 25.40 -4.39
N LYS A 763 -7.30 25.97 -5.59
CA LYS A 763 -6.97 25.22 -6.82
C LYS A 763 -5.69 24.36 -6.70
N SER A 764 -4.85 24.60 -5.69
CA SER A 764 -3.67 23.76 -5.38
C SER A 764 -3.99 22.57 -4.47
N GLY A 765 -5.25 22.41 -4.05
CA GLY A 765 -5.69 21.37 -3.13
C GLY A 765 -5.38 21.67 -1.66
N ARG A 766 -4.80 22.84 -1.34
CA ARG A 766 -4.43 23.21 0.03
C ARG A 766 -5.50 24.09 0.69
N PRO A 767 -5.93 23.78 1.93
CA PRO A 767 -6.85 24.63 2.70
C PRO A 767 -6.36 26.08 2.78
N ARG A 768 -7.26 27.03 2.49
CA ARG A 768 -6.93 28.46 2.52
C ARG A 768 -6.99 28.97 3.96
N PRO A 769 -5.89 29.55 4.50
CA PRO A 769 -5.94 30.17 5.82
C PRO A 769 -6.63 31.54 5.73
N VAL A 770 -7.58 31.80 6.62
CA VAL A 770 -8.27 33.08 6.76
C VAL A 770 -8.12 33.60 8.18
N GLN A 771 -8.00 34.91 8.32
CA GLN A 771 -7.87 35.58 9.63
C GLN A 771 -9.12 35.35 10.48
N VAL A 772 -8.92 35.23 11.79
CA VAL A 772 -9.98 35.26 12.80
C VAL A 772 -10.00 36.67 13.40
N PRO A 773 -11.00 37.51 13.09
CA PRO A 773 -11.05 38.88 13.60
C PRO A 773 -11.08 38.91 15.14
N GLY A 774 -10.37 39.87 15.76
CA GLY A 774 -10.34 40.04 17.22
C GLY A 774 -9.45 39.01 17.95
N SER A 775 -8.60 38.28 17.22
CA SER A 775 -7.68 37.27 17.75
C SER A 775 -6.21 37.71 17.69
N GLU A 776 -5.97 39.02 17.61
CA GLU A 776 -4.65 39.61 17.55
C GLU A 776 -3.91 39.41 18.88
N PHE A 777 -2.63 39.04 18.80
CA PHE A 777 -1.78 38.86 19.96
C PHE A 777 -0.31 39.16 19.61
N THR A 778 0.51 39.35 20.62
CA THR A 778 1.91 39.78 20.47
C THR A 778 2.85 38.75 21.09
N MET A 779 3.98 38.53 20.43
CA MET A 779 5.09 37.71 20.94
C MET A 779 6.40 38.51 20.84
N GLU A 780 7.29 38.36 21.80
CA GLU A 780 8.58 39.04 21.83
C GLU A 780 9.71 38.09 21.45
N PHE A 781 10.68 38.58 20.67
CA PHE A 781 11.84 37.85 20.18
C PHE A 781 13.07 38.75 20.11
N ASP A 782 14.25 38.18 20.27
CA ASP A 782 15.53 38.89 20.06
C ASP A 782 15.89 38.96 18.57
N SER A 783 15.46 37.97 17.79
CA SER A 783 15.75 37.85 16.36
C SER A 783 14.59 37.20 15.60
N ILE A 784 14.37 37.61 14.37
CA ILE A 784 13.33 37.06 13.48
C ILE A 784 13.97 36.65 12.16
N ILE A 785 13.72 35.41 11.72
CA ILE A 785 14.20 34.89 10.43
C ILE A 785 12.99 34.67 9.51
N THR A 786 13.04 35.25 8.32
CA THR A 786 11.94 35.17 7.34
C THR A 786 12.21 34.07 6.31
N ALA A 787 11.24 33.16 6.16
CA ALA A 787 11.38 31.89 5.43
C ALA A 787 10.13 31.57 4.57
N ILE A 788 9.67 32.55 3.80
CA ILE A 788 8.37 32.50 3.09
C ILE A 788 8.48 32.23 1.57
N GLY A 789 9.67 31.96 1.06
CA GLY A 789 9.91 31.58 -0.35
C GLY A 789 11.06 32.35 -0.98
N GLN A 790 11.25 32.17 -2.30
CA GLN A 790 12.35 32.75 -3.07
C GLN A 790 11.84 33.31 -4.41
N ASP A 791 12.56 34.29 -4.96
CA ASP A 791 12.37 34.93 -6.26
C ASP A 791 13.65 34.81 -7.11
N VAL A 792 13.47 34.85 -8.44
CA VAL A 792 14.56 34.77 -9.42
C VAL A 792 15.17 36.15 -9.62
N ASN A 793 16.48 36.21 -9.81
CA ASN A 793 17.18 37.43 -10.24
C ASN A 793 17.55 37.31 -11.73
N LEU A 794 16.81 38.02 -12.59
CA LEU A 794 16.98 37.99 -14.05
C LEU A 794 17.57 39.30 -14.58
N SER A 795 18.61 39.82 -13.95
CA SER A 795 19.21 41.11 -14.35
C SER A 795 19.84 41.11 -15.75
N PHE A 796 20.11 39.95 -16.34
CA PHE A 796 20.75 39.80 -17.65
C PHE A 796 19.83 39.27 -18.76
N PHE A 797 18.57 38.95 -18.42
CA PHE A 797 17.65 38.27 -19.33
C PHE A 797 16.21 38.80 -19.16
N PRO A 798 15.52 39.21 -20.24
CA PRO A 798 14.16 39.73 -20.11
C PRO A 798 13.19 38.68 -19.55
N GLU A 799 12.51 38.97 -18.45
CA GLU A 799 11.62 38.02 -17.76
C GLU A 799 10.53 37.44 -18.68
N LYS A 800 10.04 38.23 -19.64
CA LYS A 800 9.03 37.80 -20.63
C LYS A 800 9.55 36.73 -21.60
N GLU A 801 10.85 36.70 -21.85
CA GLU A 801 11.47 35.79 -22.81
C GLU A 801 11.83 34.44 -22.19
N LEU A 802 11.82 34.33 -20.84
CA LEU A 802 12.16 33.10 -20.10
C LEU A 802 11.04 32.07 -20.14
N LYS A 803 9.89 32.45 -20.69
CA LYS A 803 8.76 31.54 -20.87
C LYS A 803 9.17 30.37 -21.76
N ILE A 804 9.17 29.17 -21.19
CA ILE A 804 9.51 27.95 -21.91
C ILE A 804 8.29 27.26 -22.51
N ASN A 805 8.53 26.49 -23.56
CA ASN A 805 7.65 25.41 -23.95
C ASN A 805 7.83 24.25 -22.96
N THR A 806 6.77 23.86 -22.25
CA THR A 806 6.82 22.86 -21.18
C THR A 806 7.15 21.44 -21.64
N LYS A 807 7.10 21.17 -22.96
CA LYS A 807 7.52 19.88 -23.54
C LYS A 807 8.99 19.88 -23.95
N THR A 808 9.48 20.97 -24.53
CA THR A 808 10.83 21.04 -25.10
C THR A 808 11.84 21.74 -24.21
N PHE A 809 11.39 22.49 -23.19
CA PHE A 809 12.18 23.39 -22.35
C PHE A 809 12.83 24.56 -23.09
N GLU A 810 12.55 24.72 -24.38
CA GLU A 810 13.05 25.82 -25.20
C GLU A 810 12.31 27.10 -24.83
N THR A 811 13.06 28.19 -24.70
CA THR A 811 12.54 29.54 -24.44
C THR A 811 11.96 30.14 -25.72
N THR A 812 11.61 31.42 -25.67
CA THR A 812 11.22 32.17 -26.88
C THR A 812 12.38 32.45 -27.82
N ILE A 813 13.63 32.35 -27.34
CA ILE A 813 14.84 32.49 -28.15
C ILE A 813 15.24 31.11 -28.69
N PRO A 814 15.39 30.93 -30.01
CA PRO A 814 15.78 29.65 -30.60
C PRO A 814 17.09 29.11 -30.02
N ASN A 815 17.15 27.80 -29.77
CA ASN A 815 18.31 27.10 -29.19
C ASN A 815 18.70 27.52 -27.76
N VAL A 816 17.91 28.38 -27.11
CA VAL A 816 18.07 28.73 -25.70
C VAL A 816 16.99 28.03 -24.90
N TYR A 817 17.40 27.28 -23.89
CA TYR A 817 16.56 26.46 -23.03
C TYR A 817 16.64 26.96 -21.59
N ALA A 818 15.65 26.67 -20.75
CA ALA A 818 15.70 27.01 -19.32
C ALA A 818 15.00 25.97 -18.45
N GLY A 819 15.42 25.85 -17.19
CA GLY A 819 14.78 24.94 -16.24
C GLY A 819 15.25 25.09 -14.80
N GLY A 820 14.79 24.19 -13.93
CA GLY A 820 14.98 24.29 -12.49
C GLY A 820 14.20 25.45 -11.87
N ASP A 821 14.64 25.90 -10.69
CA ASP A 821 13.94 26.92 -9.91
C ASP A 821 13.81 28.27 -10.64
N ALA A 822 14.63 28.52 -11.68
CA ALA A 822 14.52 29.70 -12.52
C ALA A 822 13.17 29.74 -13.29
N VAL A 823 12.58 28.59 -13.59
CA VAL A 823 11.29 28.47 -14.29
C VAL A 823 10.16 28.09 -13.34
N ARG A 824 10.42 27.17 -12.40
CA ARG A 824 9.39 26.64 -11.48
C ARG A 824 9.12 27.55 -10.28
N GLY A 825 10.08 28.40 -9.92
CA GLY A 825 10.21 28.90 -8.56
C GLY A 825 10.82 27.85 -7.62
N ALA A 826 11.10 28.23 -6.37
CA ALA A 826 11.72 27.35 -5.38
C ALA A 826 10.95 26.03 -5.20
N ASP A 827 11.64 24.92 -5.46
CA ASP A 827 11.11 23.55 -5.42
C ASP A 827 12.22 22.59 -4.94
N SER A 828 12.09 21.28 -5.15
CA SER A 828 13.08 20.28 -4.70
C SER A 828 14.23 20.06 -5.70
N LEU A 829 15.39 19.68 -5.16
CA LEU A 829 16.62 19.42 -5.95
C LEU A 829 16.39 18.38 -7.06
N ILE A 830 15.59 17.35 -6.79
CA ILE A 830 15.33 16.27 -7.75
C ILE A 830 14.49 16.73 -8.94
N ASN A 831 13.59 17.70 -8.75
CA ASN A 831 12.84 18.33 -9.84
C ASN A 831 13.78 19.17 -10.72
N ALA A 832 14.71 19.92 -10.12
CA ALA A 832 15.72 20.67 -10.87
C ALA A 832 16.63 19.76 -11.71
N ILE A 833 17.09 18.63 -11.14
CA ILE A 833 17.87 17.62 -11.88
C ILE A 833 17.06 17.05 -13.04
N ALA A 834 15.77 16.76 -12.84
CA ALA A 834 14.88 16.24 -13.88
C ALA A 834 14.69 17.24 -15.04
N ASP A 835 14.60 18.54 -14.76
CA ASP A 835 14.54 19.56 -15.80
C ASP A 835 15.83 19.61 -16.64
N GLY A 836 16.98 19.51 -15.99
CA GLY A 836 18.28 19.45 -16.68
C GLY A 836 18.40 18.22 -17.59
N LYS A 837 17.98 17.04 -17.09
CA LYS A 837 17.97 15.78 -17.87
C LYS A 837 17.06 15.90 -19.09
N LYS A 838 15.82 16.37 -18.90
CA LYS A 838 14.86 16.52 -20.01
C LYS A 838 15.31 17.55 -21.02
N ALA A 839 15.84 18.70 -20.59
CA ALA A 839 16.37 19.70 -21.51
C ALA A 839 17.55 19.13 -22.34
N ALA A 840 18.47 18.39 -21.71
CA ALA A 840 19.55 17.71 -22.41
C ALA A 840 19.03 16.70 -23.44
N GLU A 841 18.06 15.85 -23.08
CA GLU A 841 17.42 14.90 -24.01
C GLU A 841 16.82 15.61 -25.25
N GLN A 842 16.18 16.76 -25.06
CA GLN A 842 15.62 17.55 -26.16
C GLN A 842 16.71 18.16 -27.05
N ILE A 843 17.78 18.70 -26.46
CA ILE A 843 18.95 19.23 -27.19
C ILE A 843 19.63 18.10 -28.00
N ILE A 844 19.84 16.93 -27.40
CA ILE A 844 20.43 15.76 -28.06
C ILE A 844 19.57 15.31 -29.23
N SER A 845 18.25 15.18 -29.03
CA SER A 845 17.30 14.80 -30.07
C SER A 845 17.34 15.78 -31.25
N LYS A 846 17.37 17.09 -30.97
CA LYS A 846 17.46 18.15 -31.97
C LYS A 846 18.79 18.12 -32.74
N ALA A 847 19.88 17.75 -32.09
CA ALA A 847 21.22 17.72 -32.70
C ALA A 847 21.52 16.45 -33.52
N SER A 848 21.04 15.28 -33.07
CA SER A 848 21.54 13.98 -33.55
C SER A 848 20.52 13.13 -34.32
N GLY A 849 19.24 13.52 -34.35
CA GLY A 849 18.18 12.85 -35.14
C GLY A 849 17.94 11.36 -34.82
N SER A 850 18.58 10.79 -33.80
CA SER A 850 18.59 9.35 -33.52
C SER A 850 18.32 9.09 -32.04
N GLY A 851 17.34 8.23 -31.76
CA GLY A 851 16.99 7.81 -30.40
C GLY A 851 18.02 6.84 -29.81
N VAL A 852 18.25 6.94 -28.50
CA VAL A 852 19.11 6.02 -27.75
C VAL A 852 18.43 4.65 -27.67
N ALA A 853 19.14 3.59 -28.07
CA ALA A 853 18.68 2.22 -27.92
C ALA A 853 18.63 1.83 -26.44
N LYS A 854 17.50 1.29 -25.97
CA LYS A 854 17.40 0.69 -24.64
C LYS A 854 18.01 -0.71 -24.67
N THR A 855 18.83 -1.01 -23.66
CA THR A 855 19.34 -2.36 -23.41
C THR A 855 18.28 -3.20 -22.68
N ASN A 856 18.15 -4.47 -23.05
CA ASN A 856 17.32 -5.43 -22.31
C ASN A 856 17.97 -5.74 -20.95
N LYS A 857 17.23 -5.54 -19.86
CA LYS A 857 17.65 -5.90 -18.50
C LYS A 857 17.30 -7.36 -18.21
N SER A 858 18.08 -8.01 -17.35
CA SER A 858 17.83 -9.37 -16.86
C SER A 858 16.78 -9.39 -15.75
N ASN A 859 15.96 -10.44 -15.69
CA ASN A 859 14.91 -10.58 -14.66
C ASN A 859 15.52 -10.63 -13.24
N LYS A 860 15.02 -9.76 -12.35
CA LYS A 860 15.50 -9.66 -10.95
C LYS A 860 14.94 -10.69 -10.00
N ILE A 861 13.74 -11.20 -10.27
CA ILE A 861 13.01 -12.09 -9.36
C ILE A 861 12.08 -13.03 -10.13
N ASN A 862 11.91 -14.26 -9.63
CA ASN A 862 10.87 -15.18 -10.09
C ASN A 862 9.63 -15.10 -9.19
N LEU A 863 8.52 -15.70 -9.63
CA LEU A 863 7.27 -15.67 -8.88
C LEU A 863 7.37 -16.26 -7.46
N PHE A 864 8.08 -17.38 -7.27
CA PHE A 864 8.19 -18.01 -5.95
C PHE A 864 8.91 -17.12 -4.94
N ASP A 865 10.01 -16.49 -5.35
CA ASP A 865 10.75 -15.53 -4.53
C ASP A 865 9.89 -14.30 -4.20
N PHE A 866 9.10 -13.81 -5.17
CA PHE A 866 8.15 -12.72 -4.94
C PHE A 866 7.10 -13.12 -3.88
N GLN A 867 6.47 -14.28 -4.04
CA GLN A 867 5.47 -14.80 -3.08
C GLN A 867 6.08 -15.02 -1.69
N THR A 868 7.33 -15.48 -1.61
CA THR A 868 8.07 -15.63 -0.35
C THR A 868 8.36 -14.30 0.32
N LYS A 869 8.68 -13.25 -0.44
CA LYS A 869 8.93 -11.91 0.11
C LYS A 869 7.67 -11.21 0.58
N ILE A 870 6.57 -11.33 -0.16
CA ILE A 870 5.30 -10.65 0.16
C ILE A 870 4.52 -11.35 1.28
N SER A 871 4.75 -12.65 1.50
CA SER A 871 4.14 -13.41 2.60
C SER A 871 4.65 -13.02 3.98
N LYS A 872 5.77 -12.28 4.09
CA LYS A 872 6.41 -11.96 5.36
C LYS A 872 6.38 -10.47 5.68
N ARG A 873 6.03 -10.14 6.93
CA ARG A 873 6.39 -8.85 7.52
C ARG A 873 7.82 -8.90 8.03
N VAL A 874 8.62 -7.92 7.59
CA VAL A 874 10.00 -7.72 8.03
C VAL A 874 10.22 -6.22 8.09
N TYR A 875 10.16 -5.66 9.29
CA TYR A 875 10.45 -4.25 9.49
C TYR A 875 11.93 -3.96 9.19
N GLY A 876 12.18 -2.91 8.42
CA GLY A 876 13.51 -2.34 8.24
C GLY A 876 13.99 -1.66 9.52
N LYS A 877 15.29 -1.45 9.62
CA LYS A 877 15.87 -0.69 10.72
C LYS A 877 15.49 0.78 10.61
N ASP A 878 15.42 1.45 11.77
CA ASP A 878 15.36 2.91 11.81
C ASP A 878 16.64 3.50 11.21
N ILE A 879 16.51 4.71 10.65
CA ILE A 879 17.65 5.45 10.13
C ILE A 879 18.61 5.71 11.30
N PRO A 880 19.88 5.29 11.21
CA PRO A 880 20.87 5.62 12.23
C PRO A 880 20.88 7.13 12.46
N SER A 881 20.90 7.55 13.73
CA SER A 881 21.00 8.96 14.06
C SER A 881 21.81 9.20 15.33
N ILE A 882 22.50 10.34 15.39
CA ILE A 882 23.20 10.74 16.61
C ILE A 882 22.17 11.08 17.71
N PRO A 883 22.47 10.76 18.99
CA PRO A 883 21.59 11.07 20.11
C PRO A 883 21.24 12.56 20.18
N LEU A 884 20.00 12.90 20.60
CA LEU A 884 19.54 14.29 20.72
C LEU A 884 20.47 15.17 21.57
N SER A 885 21.05 14.60 22.63
CA SER A 885 22.01 15.31 23.50
C SER A 885 23.30 15.74 22.79
N LYS A 886 23.64 15.13 21.64
CA LYS A 886 24.79 15.48 20.80
C LYS A 886 24.42 16.38 19.62
N ARG A 887 23.12 16.66 19.38
CA ARG A 887 22.66 17.54 18.28
C ARG A 887 22.79 19.03 18.61
N THR A 888 23.70 19.40 19.50
CA THR A 888 24.01 20.80 19.84
C THR A 888 25.00 21.43 18.86
N GLY A 889 25.75 20.60 18.11
CA GLY A 889 26.70 21.04 17.10
C GLY A 889 26.19 20.85 15.67
N PHE A 890 27.11 21.00 14.73
CA PHE A 890 26.87 20.91 13.29
C PHE A 890 27.28 19.55 12.70
N ASP A 891 27.52 18.54 13.56
CA ASP A 891 27.79 17.17 13.12
C ASP A 891 26.64 16.61 12.29
N LEU A 892 26.98 15.77 11.31
CA LEU A 892 26.00 15.10 10.47
C LEU A 892 25.08 14.23 11.33
N VAL A 893 23.76 14.46 11.21
CA VAL A 893 22.79 13.82 12.10
C VAL A 893 22.65 12.33 11.80
N HIS A 894 22.69 11.96 10.53
CA HIS A 894 22.49 10.59 10.05
C HIS A 894 23.82 10.03 9.51
N PRO A 895 24.51 9.14 10.24
CA PRO A 895 25.68 8.46 9.72
C PRO A 895 25.32 7.44 8.64
N LEU A 896 26.33 7.02 7.87
CA LEU A 896 26.17 6.02 6.81
C LEU A 896 25.72 4.66 7.37
N LEU A 897 24.93 3.92 6.60
CA LEU A 897 24.58 2.54 6.90
C LEU A 897 25.82 1.63 6.88
N LYS A 898 25.81 0.58 7.70
CA LYS A 898 26.79 -0.51 7.61
C LYS A 898 26.43 -1.43 6.44
N ASP A 899 27.43 -2.08 5.85
CA ASP A 899 27.27 -3.03 4.73
C ASP A 899 26.13 -4.04 4.94
N GLU A 900 26.15 -4.76 6.08
CA GLU A 900 25.12 -5.76 6.37
C GLU A 900 23.72 -5.17 6.46
N ASP A 901 23.59 -3.95 6.99
CA ASP A 901 22.31 -3.28 7.16
C ASP A 901 21.77 -2.78 5.82
N ALA A 902 22.65 -2.26 4.96
CA ALA A 902 22.31 -1.86 3.59
C ALA A 902 21.89 -3.07 2.74
N ILE A 903 22.62 -4.18 2.80
CA ILE A 903 22.28 -5.43 2.09
C ILE A 903 20.92 -5.96 2.56
N LYS A 904 20.71 -6.08 3.89
CA LYS A 904 19.45 -6.59 4.46
C LYS A 904 18.26 -5.69 4.11
N GLU A 905 18.45 -4.37 4.14
CA GLU A 905 17.41 -3.41 3.80
C GLU A 905 17.08 -3.45 2.31
N ALA A 906 18.08 -3.47 1.42
CA ALA A 906 17.86 -3.60 -0.02
C ALA A 906 17.18 -4.91 -0.40
N ALA A 907 17.52 -6.02 0.28
CA ALA A 907 16.92 -7.34 0.07
C ALA A 907 15.43 -7.39 0.40
N ARG A 908 14.87 -6.42 1.14
CA ARG A 908 13.43 -6.31 1.38
C ARG A 908 12.66 -5.90 0.12
N CYS A 909 13.31 -5.29 -0.87
CA CYS A 909 12.66 -4.84 -2.11
C CYS A 909 11.81 -5.94 -2.76
N LEU A 910 10.59 -5.59 -3.20
CA LEU A 910 9.66 -6.51 -3.86
C LEU A 910 9.87 -6.60 -5.37
N TYR A 911 10.69 -5.71 -5.96
CA TYR A 911 10.89 -5.58 -7.40
C TYR A 911 9.57 -5.42 -8.17
N CYS A 912 8.77 -4.42 -7.76
CA CYS A 912 7.44 -4.14 -8.29
C CYS A 912 7.40 -3.75 -9.79
N ASP A 913 8.56 -3.58 -10.42
CA ASP A 913 8.76 -3.37 -11.85
C ASP A 913 8.79 -4.68 -12.66
N GLU A 914 9.06 -5.81 -12.01
CA GLU A 914 9.01 -7.15 -12.61
C GLU A 914 7.66 -7.84 -12.34
N ILE A 915 7.25 -7.86 -11.07
CA ILE A 915 6.02 -8.51 -10.61
C ILE A 915 5.28 -7.59 -9.64
N CYS A 916 4.03 -7.25 -9.96
CA CYS A 916 3.17 -6.49 -9.06
C CYS A 916 2.31 -7.42 -8.19
N ASN A 917 1.37 -8.16 -8.79
CA ASN A 917 0.45 -9.13 -8.16
C ASN A 917 -0.26 -8.69 -6.85
N ILE A 918 -0.19 -7.42 -6.44
CA ILE A 918 -0.77 -6.94 -5.18
C ILE A 918 -2.27 -7.21 -5.15
N CYS A 919 -2.99 -6.90 -6.22
CA CYS A 919 -4.44 -7.12 -6.34
C CYS A 919 -4.85 -8.60 -6.28
N VAL A 920 -3.94 -9.52 -6.64
CA VAL A 920 -4.13 -10.98 -6.49
C VAL A 920 -4.05 -11.34 -5.02
N THR A 921 -3.01 -10.86 -4.33
CA THR A 921 -2.78 -11.20 -2.91
C THR A 921 -3.85 -10.65 -1.96
N VAL A 922 -4.40 -9.46 -2.24
CA VAL A 922 -5.39 -8.82 -1.35
C VAL A 922 -6.84 -9.17 -1.70
N CYS A 923 -7.06 -10.01 -2.72
CA CYS A 923 -8.41 -10.38 -3.12
C CYS A 923 -8.93 -11.51 -2.21
N PRO A 924 -9.93 -11.25 -1.34
CA PRO A 924 -10.38 -12.26 -0.39
C PRO A 924 -11.21 -13.38 -1.02
N ASN A 925 -11.63 -13.23 -2.29
CA ASN A 925 -12.39 -14.25 -3.00
C ASN A 925 -11.60 -14.96 -4.11
N ILE A 926 -10.30 -14.64 -4.23
CA ILE A 926 -9.45 -15.15 -5.33
C ILE A 926 -10.04 -14.79 -6.71
N ALA A 927 -10.67 -13.62 -6.80
CA ALA A 927 -11.26 -13.14 -8.04
C ALA A 927 -10.21 -12.51 -8.96
N ASN A 928 -9.08 -12.01 -8.47
CA ASN A 928 -8.00 -11.55 -9.33
C ASN A 928 -6.94 -12.65 -9.43
N LEU A 929 -6.56 -13.02 -10.65
CA LEU A 929 -5.55 -14.03 -10.94
C LEU A 929 -4.52 -13.46 -11.92
N TYR A 930 -3.31 -14.03 -11.91
CA TYR A 930 -2.28 -13.70 -12.88
C TYR A 930 -2.12 -14.84 -13.90
N PHE A 931 -1.56 -14.54 -15.07
CA PHE A 931 -1.01 -15.52 -15.98
C PHE A 931 0.30 -14.99 -16.57
N GLU A 932 1.19 -15.92 -16.92
CA GLU A 932 2.48 -15.63 -17.53
C GLU A 932 2.40 -15.74 -19.06
N MET A 933 3.14 -14.88 -19.76
CA MET A 933 3.23 -14.91 -21.22
C MET A 933 4.52 -14.26 -21.72
N GLU A 934 4.96 -14.63 -22.92
CA GLU A 934 5.97 -13.89 -23.66
C GLU A 934 5.37 -12.65 -24.34
N PRO A 935 6.10 -11.52 -24.43
CA PRO A 935 5.67 -10.33 -25.16
C PRO A 935 5.15 -10.67 -26.56
N VAL A 936 4.03 -10.06 -26.94
CA VAL A 936 3.38 -10.33 -28.22
C VAL A 936 3.01 -9.02 -28.91
N SER A 937 3.18 -9.00 -30.23
CA SER A 937 2.67 -7.94 -31.08
C SER A 937 1.92 -8.55 -32.26
N ILE A 938 0.68 -8.10 -32.49
CA ILE A 938 -0.20 -8.59 -33.54
C ILE A 938 -0.67 -7.39 -34.35
N LYS A 939 -0.40 -7.40 -35.66
CA LYS A 939 -0.96 -6.42 -36.59
C LYS A 939 -2.40 -6.81 -36.91
N TYR A 940 -3.28 -5.84 -37.01
CA TYR A 940 -4.67 -6.08 -37.36
C TYR A 940 -5.19 -5.02 -38.35
N PRO A 941 -6.11 -5.39 -39.26
CA PRO A 941 -6.61 -4.49 -40.28
C PRO A 941 -7.65 -3.51 -39.72
N VAL A 942 -7.64 -2.29 -40.24
CA VAL A 942 -8.74 -1.33 -40.16
C VAL A 942 -9.49 -1.41 -41.47
N VAL A 943 -10.81 -1.64 -41.41
CA VAL A 943 -11.63 -1.90 -42.60
C VAL A 943 -12.67 -0.80 -42.78
N SER A 944 -13.03 -0.51 -44.03
CA SER A 944 -14.13 0.38 -44.36
C SER A 944 -15.10 -0.30 -45.32
N LEU A 945 -16.38 0.05 -45.23
CA LEU A 945 -17.40 -0.32 -46.20
C LEU A 945 -17.68 0.89 -47.10
N SER A 946 -17.46 0.77 -48.41
CA SER A 946 -17.81 1.79 -49.40
C SER A 946 -18.54 1.14 -50.57
N GLY A 947 -19.78 1.58 -50.86
CA GLY A 947 -20.56 1.08 -51.99
C GLY A 947 -20.75 -0.45 -52.02
N ASN A 948 -21.06 -1.06 -50.87
CA ASN A 948 -21.16 -2.52 -50.66
C ASN A 948 -19.85 -3.32 -50.83
N LYS A 949 -18.69 -2.65 -50.92
CA LYS A 949 -17.37 -3.30 -50.96
C LYS A 949 -16.59 -3.01 -49.68
N TRP A 950 -16.04 -4.06 -49.10
CA TRP A 950 -15.14 -3.94 -47.95
C TRP A 950 -13.69 -3.77 -48.42
N GLU A 951 -12.99 -2.79 -47.86
CA GLU A 951 -11.58 -2.53 -48.17
C GLU A 951 -10.80 -2.25 -46.87
N THR A 952 -9.58 -2.79 -46.79
CA THR A 952 -8.63 -2.48 -45.70
C THR A 952 -8.04 -1.09 -45.94
N THR A 953 -8.33 -0.14 -45.07
CA THR A 953 -7.87 1.26 -45.18
C THR A 953 -6.58 1.54 -44.40
N GLY A 954 -6.14 0.59 -43.56
CA GLY A 954 -4.91 0.69 -42.82
C GLY A 954 -4.65 -0.54 -41.95
N GLN A 955 -3.52 -0.57 -41.29
CA GLN A 955 -3.19 -1.56 -40.27
C GLN A 955 -2.83 -0.83 -38.97
N LYS A 956 -3.20 -1.44 -37.85
CA LYS A 956 -2.79 -1.03 -36.50
C LYS A 956 -2.10 -2.19 -35.81
N GLU A 957 -1.45 -1.90 -34.69
CA GLU A 957 -0.71 -2.89 -33.90
C GLU A 957 -1.34 -3.00 -32.51
N PHE A 958 -1.52 -4.24 -32.04
CA PHE A 958 -1.88 -4.58 -30.67
C PHE A 958 -0.68 -5.25 -30.02
N SER A 959 -0.12 -4.62 -28.99
CA SER A 959 1.07 -5.10 -28.30
C SER A 959 0.83 -5.26 -26.80
N VAL A 960 1.30 -6.37 -26.24
CA VAL A 960 1.40 -6.62 -24.80
C VAL A 960 2.84 -6.97 -24.49
N THR A 961 3.49 -6.16 -23.66
CA THR A 961 4.94 -6.13 -23.51
C THR A 961 5.43 -6.74 -22.20
N GLN A 962 4.55 -6.92 -21.22
CA GLN A 962 4.93 -7.43 -19.90
C GLN A 962 4.63 -8.91 -19.76
N HIS A 963 5.51 -9.63 -19.05
CA HIS A 963 5.40 -11.07 -18.87
C HIS A 963 4.22 -11.50 -17.99
N TYR A 964 3.89 -10.68 -16.98
CA TYR A 964 2.82 -10.95 -16.03
C TYR A 964 1.59 -10.10 -16.36
N GLN A 965 0.46 -10.77 -16.61
CA GLN A 965 -0.83 -10.13 -16.86
C GLN A 965 -1.84 -10.56 -15.79
N ILE A 966 -2.84 -9.71 -15.53
CA ILE A 966 -3.87 -9.94 -14.51
C ILE A 966 -5.24 -9.95 -15.17
N PHE A 967 -6.08 -10.90 -14.76
CA PHE A 967 -7.49 -10.99 -15.12
C PHE A 967 -8.37 -11.18 -13.88
N ASN A 968 -9.65 -10.88 -14.02
CA ASN A 968 -10.64 -10.98 -12.96
C ASN A 968 -11.65 -12.10 -13.28
N ILE A 969 -11.98 -12.94 -12.31
CA ILE A 969 -13.08 -13.90 -12.37
C ILE A 969 -14.32 -13.23 -11.80
N LYS A 970 -15.29 -12.94 -12.68
CA LYS A 970 -16.49 -12.23 -12.30
C LYS A 970 -17.31 -13.00 -11.27
N ASP A 971 -17.43 -14.32 -11.44
CA ASP A 971 -18.19 -15.22 -10.57
C ASP A 971 -17.75 -15.13 -9.10
N PHE A 972 -16.48 -14.80 -8.85
CA PHE A 972 -15.94 -14.66 -7.49
C PHE A 972 -15.88 -13.20 -7.01
N CYS A 973 -16.12 -12.23 -7.89
CA CYS A 973 -15.95 -10.82 -7.60
C CYS A 973 -17.25 -10.15 -7.15
N ASN A 974 -17.30 -9.77 -5.87
CA ASN A 974 -18.37 -8.96 -5.27
C ASN A 974 -18.06 -7.47 -5.19
N GLU A 975 -17.08 -6.99 -5.98
CA GLU A 975 -16.71 -5.58 -6.07
C GLU A 975 -16.40 -4.91 -4.71
N CYS A 976 -15.84 -5.66 -3.75
CA CYS A 976 -15.59 -5.16 -2.38
C CYS A 976 -14.67 -3.93 -2.29
N GLY A 977 -13.87 -3.66 -3.33
CA GLY A 977 -12.99 -2.50 -3.41
C GLY A 977 -11.60 -2.69 -2.83
N ASN A 978 -11.33 -3.75 -2.06
CA ASN A 978 -10.04 -3.92 -1.36
C ASN A 978 -8.83 -3.90 -2.32
N CYS A 979 -8.97 -4.46 -3.52
CA CYS A 979 -7.89 -4.42 -4.52
C CYS A 979 -7.61 -3.02 -5.09
N ASP A 980 -8.56 -2.08 -5.00
CA ASP A 980 -8.36 -0.68 -5.38
C ASP A 980 -7.56 0.07 -4.31
N THR A 981 -7.88 -0.11 -3.01
CA THR A 981 -7.13 0.46 -1.88
C THR A 981 -5.61 0.26 -2.03
N PHE A 982 -5.18 -0.95 -2.42
CA PHE A 982 -3.77 -1.30 -2.55
C PHE A 982 -3.20 -1.24 -3.96
N CYS A 983 -4.00 -0.89 -4.98
CA CYS A 983 -3.47 -0.74 -6.33
C CYS A 983 -2.62 0.54 -6.41
N PRO A 984 -1.36 0.48 -6.88
CA PRO A 984 -0.50 1.67 -6.99
C PRO A 984 -0.90 2.62 -8.13
N THR A 985 -1.82 2.22 -9.01
CA THR A 985 -2.30 3.04 -10.13
C THR A 985 -3.58 3.81 -9.77
N ALA A 986 -3.85 4.86 -10.55
CA ALA A 986 -5.13 5.54 -10.62
C ALA A 986 -6.16 4.67 -11.35
N GLY A 987 -6.69 3.66 -10.64
CA GLY A 987 -7.74 2.79 -11.14
C GLY A 987 -7.99 1.58 -10.24
N ALA A 988 -9.13 0.94 -10.45
CA ALA A 988 -9.61 -0.18 -9.65
C ALA A 988 -9.47 -1.50 -10.44
N PRO A 989 -8.67 -2.48 -9.98
CA PRO A 989 -8.45 -3.74 -10.70
C PRO A 989 -9.74 -4.48 -11.05
N TYR A 990 -10.70 -4.56 -10.12
CA TYR A 990 -11.98 -5.25 -10.35
C TYR A 990 -12.87 -4.61 -11.44
N LYS A 991 -12.59 -3.37 -11.85
CA LYS A 991 -13.31 -2.66 -12.92
C LYS A 991 -12.55 -2.64 -14.24
N VAL A 992 -11.23 -2.50 -14.18
CA VAL A 992 -10.39 -2.23 -15.37
C VAL A 992 -9.81 -3.52 -15.97
N LYS A 993 -9.52 -4.54 -15.14
CA LYS A 993 -8.95 -5.80 -15.63
C LYS A 993 -9.99 -6.60 -16.40
N PRO A 994 -9.58 -7.37 -17.43
CA PRO A 994 -10.49 -8.19 -18.21
C PRO A 994 -11.22 -9.18 -17.29
N ARG A 995 -12.55 -9.20 -17.36
CA ARG A 995 -13.42 -9.97 -16.46
C ARG A 995 -13.94 -11.21 -17.18
N PHE A 996 -13.73 -12.39 -16.62
CA PHE A 996 -14.15 -13.66 -17.17
C PHE A 996 -15.23 -14.30 -16.31
N CYS A 997 -16.30 -14.74 -16.94
CA CYS A 997 -17.31 -15.57 -16.33
C CYS A 997 -16.91 -17.05 -16.42
N LEU A 998 -17.27 -17.82 -15.38
CA LEU A 998 -17.10 -19.29 -15.33
C LEU A 998 -18.40 -20.02 -15.66
N THR A 999 -19.54 -19.35 -15.48
CA THR A 999 -20.88 -19.89 -15.74
C THR A 999 -21.61 -19.11 -16.82
N LYS A 1000 -22.47 -19.81 -17.58
CA LYS A 1000 -23.33 -19.20 -18.58
C LYS A 1000 -24.33 -18.21 -17.94
N THR A 1001 -24.87 -18.58 -16.78
CA THR A 1001 -25.76 -17.72 -15.99
C THR A 1001 -25.10 -16.39 -15.62
N ALA A 1002 -23.83 -16.39 -15.21
CA ALA A 1002 -23.10 -15.15 -14.96
C ALA A 1002 -22.95 -14.33 -16.25
N PHE A 1003 -22.52 -14.95 -17.35
CA PHE A 1003 -22.35 -14.26 -18.64
C PHE A 1003 -23.64 -13.60 -19.15
N GLU A 1004 -24.79 -14.27 -18.99
CA GLU A 1004 -26.10 -13.75 -19.42
C GLU A 1004 -26.53 -12.51 -18.60
N ASN A 1005 -26.22 -12.49 -17.29
CA ASN A 1005 -26.62 -11.42 -16.37
C ASN A 1005 -25.62 -10.26 -16.29
N GLU A 1006 -24.39 -10.46 -16.75
CA GLU A 1006 -23.31 -9.47 -16.65
C GLU A 1006 -23.05 -8.74 -17.96
N ASP A 1007 -22.20 -7.73 -17.92
CA ASP A 1007 -21.77 -6.96 -19.09
C ASP A 1007 -20.32 -6.50 -18.93
N ASN A 1008 -19.62 -6.28 -20.04
CA ASN A 1008 -18.15 -6.15 -20.11
C ASN A 1008 -17.42 -7.39 -19.58
N VAL A 1009 -17.89 -8.57 -19.98
CA VAL A 1009 -17.37 -9.87 -19.52
C VAL A 1009 -17.08 -10.83 -20.66
N PHE A 1010 -16.05 -11.65 -20.47
CA PHE A 1010 -15.64 -12.73 -21.35
C PHE A 1010 -16.20 -14.07 -20.86
N PHE A 1011 -16.45 -15.03 -21.75
CA PHE A 1011 -16.89 -16.38 -21.39
C PHE A 1011 -16.40 -17.41 -22.41
N PHE A 1012 -15.79 -18.50 -21.93
CA PHE A 1012 -15.36 -19.62 -22.79
C PHE A 1012 -16.50 -20.64 -22.97
N GLU A 1013 -16.92 -20.88 -24.21
CA GLU A 1013 -17.97 -21.84 -24.58
C GLU A 1013 -17.50 -22.72 -25.74
N ASN A 1014 -17.32 -24.03 -25.53
CA ASN A 1014 -17.04 -25.02 -26.58
C ASN A 1014 -15.89 -24.63 -27.55
N LYS A 1015 -14.70 -24.30 -26.99
CA LYS A 1015 -13.53 -23.80 -27.74
C LYS A 1015 -13.77 -22.47 -28.49
N LYS A 1016 -14.74 -21.68 -28.05
CA LYS A 1016 -14.94 -20.29 -28.48
C LYS A 1016 -14.80 -19.36 -27.28
N LEU A 1017 -14.40 -18.12 -27.55
CA LEU A 1017 -14.44 -17.05 -26.56
C LEU A 1017 -15.53 -16.05 -26.96
N LEU A 1018 -16.45 -15.79 -26.03
CA LEU A 1018 -17.50 -14.79 -26.15
C LEU A 1018 -17.10 -13.55 -25.34
N LEU A 1019 -17.52 -12.37 -25.80
CA LEU A 1019 -17.43 -11.11 -25.05
C LEU A 1019 -18.79 -10.43 -25.13
N LYS A 1020 -19.39 -10.10 -23.99
CA LYS A 1020 -20.57 -9.25 -23.91
C LYS A 1020 -20.13 -7.86 -23.48
N GLN A 1021 -20.32 -6.87 -24.34
CA GLN A 1021 -19.87 -5.49 -24.11
C GLN A 1021 -20.98 -4.51 -24.51
N TYR A 1022 -21.48 -3.72 -23.55
CA TYR A 1022 -22.59 -2.79 -23.75
C TYR A 1022 -23.82 -3.45 -24.40
N GLY A 1023 -24.12 -4.67 -23.96
CA GLY A 1023 -25.22 -5.49 -24.49
C GLY A 1023 -24.97 -6.16 -25.85
N THR A 1024 -23.86 -5.87 -26.52
CA THR A 1024 -23.48 -6.53 -27.77
C THR A 1024 -22.65 -7.78 -27.50
N VAL A 1025 -22.97 -8.88 -28.18
CA VAL A 1025 -22.21 -10.14 -28.06
C VAL A 1025 -21.26 -10.27 -29.24
N HIS A 1026 -19.99 -10.42 -28.91
CA HIS A 1026 -18.90 -10.73 -29.81
C HIS A 1026 -18.47 -12.18 -29.59
N SER A 1027 -17.97 -12.84 -30.62
CA SER A 1027 -17.43 -14.20 -30.53
C SER A 1027 -16.19 -14.36 -31.38
N ILE A 1028 -15.25 -15.18 -30.91
CA ILE A 1028 -14.12 -15.65 -31.69
C ILE A 1028 -14.00 -17.18 -31.59
N ASP A 1029 -13.75 -17.82 -32.73
CA ASP A 1029 -13.64 -19.27 -32.90
C ASP A 1029 -12.45 -19.55 -33.83
N ILE A 1030 -11.56 -20.47 -33.44
CA ILE A 1030 -10.40 -20.87 -34.26
C ILE A 1030 -10.67 -22.26 -34.83
N LYS A 1031 -10.76 -22.38 -36.16
CA LYS A 1031 -11.01 -23.63 -36.88
C LYS A 1031 -10.20 -23.68 -38.16
N ASP A 1032 -9.51 -24.80 -38.38
CA ASP A 1032 -8.72 -25.06 -39.59
C ASP A 1032 -7.79 -23.88 -39.92
N ASP A 1033 -7.03 -23.42 -38.91
CA ASP A 1033 -6.11 -22.27 -38.96
C ASP A 1033 -6.75 -20.90 -39.32
N ASN A 1034 -8.08 -20.84 -39.39
CA ASN A 1034 -8.82 -19.61 -39.62
C ASN A 1034 -9.42 -19.07 -38.32
N ILE A 1035 -9.26 -17.77 -38.10
CA ILE A 1035 -9.80 -17.04 -36.96
C ILE A 1035 -11.12 -16.39 -37.39
N LYS A 1036 -12.24 -16.85 -36.82
CA LYS A 1036 -13.58 -16.33 -37.16
C LYS A 1036 -14.09 -15.44 -36.05
N TYR A 1037 -14.16 -14.14 -36.31
CA TYR A 1037 -14.77 -13.15 -35.44
C TYR A 1037 -16.21 -12.85 -35.88
N LYS A 1038 -17.15 -12.76 -34.94
CA LYS A 1038 -18.52 -12.34 -35.21
C LYS A 1038 -19.05 -11.36 -34.17
N ARG A 1039 -19.88 -10.44 -34.63
CA ARG A 1039 -20.77 -9.53 -33.87
C ARG A 1039 -22.13 -9.55 -34.56
N ASN A 1040 -23.19 -9.08 -33.89
CA ASN A 1040 -24.58 -9.09 -34.39
C ASN A 1040 -24.77 -8.71 -35.87
N ASP A 1041 -23.99 -7.76 -36.38
CA ASP A 1041 -24.06 -7.17 -37.72
C ASP A 1041 -22.86 -7.52 -38.64
N LEU A 1042 -21.85 -8.23 -38.12
CA LEU A 1042 -20.54 -8.38 -38.77
C LEU A 1042 -19.92 -9.77 -38.55
N SER A 1043 -19.40 -10.37 -39.61
CA SER A 1043 -18.61 -11.60 -39.58
C SER A 1043 -17.30 -11.37 -40.33
N VAL A 1044 -16.18 -11.60 -39.66
CA VAL A 1044 -14.83 -11.45 -40.21
C VAL A 1044 -14.07 -12.76 -40.05
N THR A 1045 -13.29 -13.13 -41.06
CA THR A 1045 -12.38 -14.28 -41.05
C THR A 1045 -10.98 -13.78 -41.32
N PHE A 1046 -10.05 -14.17 -40.46
CA PHE A 1046 -8.63 -13.88 -40.59
C PHE A 1046 -7.85 -15.18 -40.74
N ASP A 1047 -6.63 -15.10 -41.29
CA ASP A 1047 -5.64 -16.17 -41.20
C ASP A 1047 -4.94 -16.20 -39.83
N GLU A 1048 -3.96 -17.07 -39.67
CA GLU A 1048 -3.15 -17.20 -38.45
C GLU A 1048 -2.34 -15.94 -38.08
N ASN A 1049 -2.01 -15.10 -39.06
CA ASN A 1049 -1.30 -13.83 -38.89
C ASN A 1049 -2.25 -12.66 -38.59
N PHE A 1050 -3.54 -12.95 -38.48
CA PHE A 1050 -4.60 -11.96 -38.28
C PHE A 1050 -4.85 -11.05 -39.50
N ASP A 1051 -4.42 -11.49 -40.70
CA ASP A 1051 -4.70 -10.80 -41.96
C ASP A 1051 -6.12 -11.12 -42.48
N LEU A 1052 -6.76 -10.12 -43.08
CA LEU A 1052 -8.15 -10.23 -43.52
C LEU A 1052 -8.32 -11.21 -44.70
N ILE A 1053 -9.04 -12.32 -44.49
CA ILE A 1053 -9.45 -13.25 -45.55
C ILE A 1053 -10.83 -12.86 -46.11
N LYS A 1054 -11.81 -12.68 -45.22
CA LYS A 1054 -13.20 -12.46 -45.60
C LYS A 1054 -13.93 -11.60 -44.58
N ILE A 1055 -14.80 -10.72 -45.07
CA ILE A 1055 -15.69 -9.90 -44.24
C ILE A 1055 -17.08 -9.84 -44.87
N ALA A 1056 -18.11 -9.95 -44.04
CA ALA A 1056 -19.51 -9.86 -44.42
C ALA A 1056 -20.30 -9.19 -43.30
N GLY A 1057 -21.21 -8.28 -43.63
CA GLY A 1057 -22.03 -7.57 -42.65
C GLY A 1057 -23.06 -6.66 -43.31
N GLN A 1058 -24.07 -6.25 -42.53
CA GLN A 1058 -25.09 -5.29 -42.96
C GLN A 1058 -24.76 -3.94 -42.35
N ASN A 1059 -24.38 -2.96 -43.16
CA ASN A 1059 -24.22 -1.60 -42.69
C ASN A 1059 -24.63 -0.63 -43.80
N GLU A 1060 -25.58 0.27 -43.51
CA GLU A 1060 -26.22 1.13 -44.52
C GLU A 1060 -25.43 2.41 -44.83
N SER A 1061 -24.29 2.64 -44.16
CA SER A 1061 -23.45 3.83 -44.33
C SER A 1061 -21.96 3.51 -44.43
N THR A 1062 -21.18 4.41 -45.06
CA THR A 1062 -19.72 4.36 -45.08
C THR A 1062 -19.19 4.45 -43.65
N THR A 1063 -18.76 3.32 -43.10
CA THR A 1063 -18.31 3.20 -41.70
C THR A 1063 -16.91 2.60 -41.69
N VAL A 1064 -15.97 3.28 -41.03
CA VAL A 1064 -14.65 2.72 -40.71
C VAL A 1064 -14.79 1.89 -39.43
N ILE A 1065 -14.40 0.62 -39.48
CA ILE A 1065 -14.48 -0.32 -38.37
C ILE A 1065 -13.06 -0.66 -37.92
N ASP A 1066 -12.79 -0.36 -36.66
CA ASP A 1066 -11.58 -0.75 -35.96
C ASP A 1066 -11.77 -2.16 -35.35
N LEU A 1067 -10.95 -3.12 -35.80
CA LEU A 1067 -11.04 -4.53 -35.37
C LEU A 1067 -10.23 -4.82 -34.09
N LYS A 1068 -9.87 -3.79 -33.30
CA LYS A 1068 -9.18 -3.92 -32.02
C LYS A 1068 -9.81 -4.94 -31.06
N ILE A 1069 -11.15 -4.97 -30.95
CA ILE A 1069 -11.85 -5.94 -30.09
C ILE A 1069 -11.57 -7.37 -30.55
N ALA A 1070 -11.51 -7.63 -31.86
CA ALA A 1070 -11.27 -8.96 -32.40
C ALA A 1070 -9.87 -9.46 -32.04
N VAL A 1071 -8.83 -8.62 -32.17
CA VAL A 1071 -7.46 -9.00 -31.83
C VAL A 1071 -7.26 -9.14 -30.32
N GLU A 1072 -7.94 -8.33 -29.49
CA GLU A 1072 -7.93 -8.49 -28.03
C GLU A 1072 -8.59 -9.80 -27.60
N MET A 1073 -9.73 -10.16 -28.19
CA MET A 1073 -10.36 -11.45 -27.95
C MET A 1073 -9.46 -12.61 -28.40
N TYR A 1074 -8.80 -12.48 -29.55
CA TYR A 1074 -7.86 -13.49 -30.04
C TYR A 1074 -6.68 -13.68 -29.08
N PHE A 1075 -6.11 -12.58 -28.60
CA PHE A 1075 -5.06 -12.60 -27.60
C PHE A 1075 -5.47 -13.38 -26.35
N TYR A 1076 -6.62 -13.06 -25.75
CA TYR A 1076 -7.10 -13.78 -24.57
C TYR A 1076 -7.44 -15.24 -24.85
N PHE A 1077 -7.99 -15.53 -26.03
CA PHE A 1077 -8.23 -16.91 -26.45
C PHE A 1077 -6.93 -17.71 -26.43
N LEU A 1078 -5.89 -17.22 -27.11
CA LEU A 1078 -4.59 -17.89 -27.19
C LEU A 1078 -3.94 -18.10 -25.81
N LYS A 1079 -4.01 -17.09 -24.93
CA LYS A 1079 -3.30 -17.13 -23.65
C LYS A 1079 -4.06 -17.89 -22.55
N LEU A 1080 -5.39 -17.95 -22.62
CA LEU A 1080 -6.21 -18.50 -21.52
C LEU A 1080 -7.00 -19.77 -21.88
N SER A 1081 -7.12 -20.17 -23.15
CA SER A 1081 -7.90 -21.37 -23.51
C SER A 1081 -7.40 -22.66 -22.84
N GLY A 1082 -6.11 -22.74 -22.51
CA GLY A 1082 -5.49 -23.87 -21.81
C GLY A 1082 -5.46 -23.72 -20.28
N HIS A 1083 -5.93 -22.61 -19.73
CA HIS A 1083 -5.89 -22.38 -18.29
C HIS A 1083 -6.87 -23.33 -17.58
N PRO A 1084 -6.48 -24.00 -16.46
CA PRO A 1084 -7.30 -25.02 -15.80
C PRO A 1084 -8.72 -24.58 -15.38
N LEU A 1085 -8.92 -23.28 -15.14
CA LEU A 1085 -10.24 -22.69 -14.88
C LEU A 1085 -11.22 -22.77 -16.05
N PHE A 1086 -10.72 -22.74 -17.28
CA PHE A 1086 -11.56 -22.68 -18.49
C PHE A 1086 -11.61 -24.03 -19.24
N THR A 1087 -10.74 -24.98 -18.87
CA THR A 1087 -10.77 -26.33 -19.43
C THR A 1087 -11.99 -27.11 -18.94
N GLN A 1088 -12.69 -27.79 -19.85
CA GLN A 1088 -13.80 -28.68 -19.49
C GLN A 1088 -13.25 -29.93 -18.79
N VAL A 1089 -13.93 -30.35 -17.72
CA VAL A 1089 -13.62 -31.53 -16.89
C VAL A 1089 -14.25 -32.79 -17.46
#